data_AF-A0A925AHQ9-F1
#
_entry.id   AF-A0A925AHQ9-F1
#
_cell.length_a   1.000
_cell.length_b   1.000
_cell.length_c   1.000
_cell.angle_alpha   90.00
_cell.angle_beta   90.00
_cell.angle_gamma   90.00
#
_symmetry.space_group_name_H-M   'P 1'
#
loop_
_entity.id
_entity.type
_entity.pdbx_description
1 polymer ?
#
loop_
_entity_poly.entity_id
_entity_poly.type
_entity_poly.pdbx_seq_one_letter_code
_entity_poly.pdbx_strand_id
1 'polypeptide(L)'
;MKITTLFSQSLNRNLIARFQTALFFAFLIQAFPLMSKNIIEKAPEFKGDFSGILPVGIGSNEAVYLEDPCESVPAFVPAHATEADLSIGTLPATIRITGSITISSSLTLTGKTIIMDPGTSIFVEAYASLTLTNCIVEGCLQMWDGIYVGSHGTLRIQSSSQINDMRYGIDPTLDAWIYLHDSQFKRNYYTVLSKNDGAFTFEFFGNTLDGSNLKPYLDPQTGLLIAPQALFGLWFESAVGTQDDPIKVGSSLQTQNLIRHCATGIYAKTSDFDIDNNRFLDIKGGIGRSIHIDSSVDHTIQNCVFDYVRGGIYAQTSYYLIKDNHFNHVGYAGIARNSRTHMGQLPTIHHNFIDDAIGGFTLLFNDNSNPQITANTFTNHGGQAVLLWDVEGMANRCSISNNTIHLKSPDDFDSGIQIIGTTKASICDNPIDYDGASVWENKGITAWASTNCIITNNDCTQNSSSTLEANTGVQAFYLSESKLDCNYYTANNKGLHVLGSCLNTEVTTQHFLGPHTTGLFYDNASTKKQIHNGNAWEYAPSTGQNAALGTGIDIQANMFIVDPSDGAIFAPVDVDPQAWFQSEMGGNTKTCNHATVGCTLPPPNFQNSDEEIIRTVVSGQLTFPNYADCLGWMATRQALGWIVRNNLQNSTAYANYWTQNATTSAGILAQLEFNSTDWEQSQGTLESQINTKWNDVQQLLSSGPLSQVQLNLLMQYYQDLKDLKNSQASARLNLIAQYRNTLSTLPSTQVFEANKKTVGMILCDLYGREAFECNTTELSALRSVASQCAFEGGDAVLQARGLLGFLADEPYHVYSGCSPIQGRENEKTDPGSDFQVLPNPNNGTIEILFPDGAEAQHWDLEIFDLSGRSCWRGSSENRTNVTGLSAGAYIIVCTNDKTGTRLSKRLVIQK
;
A
#
# COMPACT_ATOMS: atom_id res chain seq x y z
N MET A 1 30.10 -27.56 43.49
CA MET A 1 31.40 -27.99 42.92
C MET A 1 31.13 -28.51 41.50
N LYS A 2 31.63 -27.80 40.46
CA LYS A 2 31.78 -28.15 39.01
C LYS A 2 30.53 -28.62 38.22
N ILE A 3 29.97 -27.79 37.31
CA ILE A 3 30.20 -27.66 35.83
C ILE A 3 29.91 -28.96 35.04
N THR A 4 28.88 -29.01 34.16
CA THR A 4 28.91 -28.94 32.66
C THR A 4 27.62 -29.48 31.98
N THR A 5 27.20 -28.85 30.85
CA THR A 5 26.42 -29.32 29.65
C THR A 5 24.91 -29.68 29.79
N LEU A 6 23.92 -29.05 29.13
CA LEU A 6 23.56 -28.71 27.72
C LEU A 6 22.99 -29.87 26.85
N PHE A 7 21.77 -29.61 26.31
CA PHE A 7 21.06 -30.12 25.10
C PHE A 7 19.92 -31.19 25.14
N SER A 8 18.88 -30.83 24.34
CA SER A 8 17.69 -31.55 23.83
C SER A 8 16.44 -31.57 24.74
N GLN A 9 15.20 -31.27 24.30
CA GLN A 9 14.56 -31.54 23.01
C GLN A 9 13.52 -30.46 22.61
N SER A 10 13.62 -29.95 21.39
CA SER A 10 12.48 -29.43 20.61
C SER A 10 12.29 -30.35 19.40
N LEU A 11 11.15 -31.03 19.33
CA LEU A 11 10.80 -31.95 18.23
C LEU A 11 9.69 -31.33 17.37
N ASN A 12 10.15 -30.65 16.32
CA ASN A 12 9.73 -30.77 14.93
C ASN A 12 8.21 -30.92 14.61
N ARG A 13 7.47 -29.81 14.53
CA ARG A 13 6.11 -29.75 13.96
C ARG A 13 6.06 -29.62 12.42
N ASN A 14 7.18 -29.32 11.75
CA ASN A 14 7.23 -29.10 10.30
C ASN A 14 7.28 -30.39 9.47
N LEU A 15 7.60 -31.54 10.07
CA LEU A 15 7.63 -32.81 9.34
C LEU A 15 6.23 -33.44 9.15
N ILE A 16 5.29 -33.15 10.04
CA ILE A 16 3.93 -33.74 10.01
C ILE A 16 3.03 -33.04 8.97
N ALA A 17 3.19 -31.73 8.78
CA ALA A 17 2.44 -30.99 7.77
C ALA A 17 2.84 -31.37 6.32
N ARG A 18 4.12 -31.71 6.09
CA ARG A 18 4.60 -32.15 4.77
C ARG A 18 4.14 -33.57 4.41
N PHE A 19 3.92 -34.44 5.39
CA PHE A 19 3.39 -35.79 5.15
C PHE A 19 1.88 -35.82 4.86
N GLN A 20 1.09 -34.90 5.42
CA GLN A 20 -0.35 -34.83 5.13
C GLN A 20 -0.67 -34.25 3.75
N THR A 21 0.17 -33.35 3.23
CA THR A 21 -0.02 -32.74 1.91
C THR A 21 0.33 -33.72 0.76
N ALA A 22 1.31 -34.60 0.97
CA ALA A 22 1.68 -35.62 -0.02
C ALA A 22 0.66 -36.78 -0.13
N LEU A 23 -0.03 -37.13 0.96
CA LEU A 23 -1.08 -38.17 0.91
C LEU A 23 -2.39 -37.68 0.26
N PHE A 24 -2.67 -36.37 0.27
CA PHE A 24 -3.88 -35.82 -0.35
C PHE A 24 -3.79 -35.77 -1.89
N PHE A 25 -2.59 -35.56 -2.44
CA PHE A 25 -2.37 -35.58 -3.89
C PHE A 25 -2.38 -37.00 -4.50
N ALA A 26 -1.98 -38.02 -3.73
CA ALA A 26 -2.03 -39.41 -4.19
C ALA A 26 -3.47 -39.97 -4.26
N PHE A 27 -4.42 -39.39 -3.50
CA PHE A 27 -5.82 -39.86 -3.47
C PHE A 27 -6.73 -39.22 -4.54
N LEU A 28 -6.33 -38.10 -5.14
CA LEU A 28 -7.13 -37.37 -6.14
C LEU A 28 -6.94 -37.85 -7.58
N ILE A 29 -5.98 -38.74 -7.85
CA ILE A 29 -5.70 -39.27 -9.20
C ILE A 29 -6.43 -40.61 -9.48
N GLN A 30 -7.10 -41.22 -8.48
CA GLN A 30 -7.79 -42.51 -8.64
C GLN A 30 -9.32 -42.48 -8.57
N ALA A 31 -9.97 -41.30 -8.57
CA ALA A 31 -11.42 -41.20 -8.65
C ALA A 31 -11.85 -40.26 -9.79
N PHE A 32 -12.67 -40.80 -10.70
CA PHE A 32 -13.33 -40.18 -11.88
C PHE A 32 -12.69 -40.38 -13.26
N PRO A 33 -13.03 -41.49 -13.94
CA PRO A 33 -13.32 -41.51 -15.37
C PRO A 33 -14.86 -41.49 -15.57
N LEU A 34 -15.39 -40.48 -16.27
CA LEU A 34 -16.67 -40.44 -17.01
C LEU A 34 -17.28 -39.03 -16.94
N MET A 35 -17.08 -38.24 -18.00
CA MET A 35 -18.17 -37.77 -18.86
C MET A 35 -17.59 -36.81 -19.91
N SER A 36 -17.46 -37.35 -21.11
CA SER A 36 -17.34 -36.61 -22.35
C SER A 36 -18.70 -36.05 -22.79
N LYS A 37 -18.63 -34.93 -23.53
CA LYS A 37 -19.62 -34.36 -24.48
C LYS A 37 -20.59 -33.30 -23.94
N ASN A 38 -20.62 -32.22 -24.72
CA ASN A 38 -21.44 -30.99 -24.64
C ASN A 38 -20.81 -29.97 -23.66
N ILE A 39 -20.33 -28.79 -24.05
CA ILE A 39 -20.89 -27.79 -24.96
C ILE A 39 -19.73 -26.96 -25.56
N ILE A 40 -19.62 -26.92 -26.89
CA ILE A 40 -18.96 -25.85 -27.64
C ILE A 40 -20.10 -25.02 -28.21
N GLU A 41 -20.24 -23.76 -27.80
CA GLU A 41 -20.80 -22.70 -28.66
C GLU A 41 -20.62 -21.31 -28.02
N LYS A 42 -20.05 -20.39 -28.84
CA LYS A 42 -20.06 -18.92 -28.77
C LYS A 42 -18.96 -18.18 -27.99
N ALA A 43 -17.87 -17.88 -28.70
CA ALA A 43 -17.19 -16.57 -28.68
C ALA A 43 -16.72 -16.21 -30.11
N PRO A 44 -16.81 -14.94 -30.57
CA PRO A 44 -16.55 -14.57 -31.97
C PRO A 44 -15.09 -14.19 -32.24
N GLU A 45 -14.64 -14.64 -33.41
CA GLU A 45 -13.75 -13.98 -34.38
C GLU A 45 -12.54 -13.15 -33.88
N PHE A 46 -11.37 -13.79 -33.84
CA PHE A 46 -10.12 -13.18 -34.31
C PHE A 46 -9.51 -14.10 -35.38
N LYS A 47 -9.70 -13.73 -36.66
CA LYS A 47 -9.04 -14.36 -37.81
C LYS A 47 -7.65 -13.76 -37.97
N GLY A 48 -6.63 -14.52 -37.56
CA GLY A 48 -5.23 -14.37 -37.96
C GLY A 48 -4.75 -15.68 -38.55
N ASP A 49 -4.34 -15.63 -39.80
CA ASP A 49 -4.05 -16.75 -40.70
C ASP A 49 -2.80 -17.55 -40.29
N PHE A 50 -2.99 -18.82 -39.92
CA PHE A 50 -1.94 -19.85 -39.94
C PHE A 50 -2.52 -21.13 -40.54
N SER A 51 -2.89 -21.05 -41.82
CA SER A 51 -3.19 -22.23 -42.62
C SER A 51 -1.93 -22.71 -43.35
N GLY A 52 -1.29 -23.75 -42.81
CA GLY A 52 -0.36 -24.52 -43.64
C GLY A 52 0.69 -25.37 -42.95
N ILE A 53 0.31 -26.36 -42.13
CA ILE A 53 1.01 -27.66 -42.08
C ILE A 53 0.00 -28.77 -41.77
N LEU A 54 -0.20 -29.69 -42.72
CA LEU A 54 -0.94 -30.95 -42.57
C LEU A 54 -0.18 -31.94 -41.65
N PRO A 55 -0.86 -32.84 -40.92
CA PRO A 55 -0.19 -33.86 -40.14
C PRO A 55 0.29 -34.99 -41.05
N VAL A 56 1.61 -35.12 -41.22
CA VAL A 56 2.21 -36.34 -41.75
C VAL A 56 2.37 -37.32 -40.59
N GLY A 57 1.63 -38.41 -40.62
CA GLY A 57 1.94 -39.60 -39.83
C GLY A 57 2.99 -40.44 -40.54
N ILE A 58 4.01 -40.87 -39.79
CA ILE A 58 4.95 -42.01 -39.90
C ILE A 58 5.89 -41.77 -38.69
N GLY A 59 6.13 -42.66 -37.72
CA GLY A 59 6.53 -44.05 -37.84
C GLY A 59 8.07 -44.14 -37.81
N SER A 60 8.64 -44.71 -36.74
CA SER A 60 10.06 -45.01 -36.49
C SER A 60 10.96 -43.90 -35.90
N ASN A 61 11.77 -44.34 -34.94
CA ASN A 61 12.71 -43.57 -34.12
C ASN A 61 13.91 -43.06 -34.95
N GLU A 62 13.77 -41.89 -35.58
CA GLU A 62 14.92 -41.05 -35.86
C GLU A 62 14.84 -39.84 -34.94
N ALA A 63 15.71 -39.83 -33.92
CA ALA A 63 16.01 -38.60 -33.21
C ALA A 63 16.55 -37.61 -34.26
N VAL A 64 15.74 -36.62 -34.61
CA VAL A 64 16.21 -35.44 -35.33
C VAL A 64 17.19 -34.77 -34.37
N TYR A 65 18.46 -35.08 -34.51
CA TYR A 65 19.53 -34.28 -33.93
C TYR A 65 19.42 -32.92 -34.61
N LEU A 66 18.80 -31.96 -33.92
CA LEU A 66 19.07 -30.57 -34.20
C LEU A 66 20.59 -30.44 -34.02
N GLU A 67 21.32 -30.26 -35.12
CA GLU A 67 22.75 -29.95 -35.06
C GLU A 67 22.91 -28.81 -34.05
N ASP A 68 23.82 -28.99 -33.09
CA ASP A 68 24.11 -27.97 -32.10
C ASP A 68 24.59 -26.73 -32.89
N PRO A 69 23.83 -25.62 -32.91
CA PRO A 69 24.19 -24.45 -33.71
C PRO A 69 25.55 -23.86 -33.28
N CYS A 70 26.12 -24.30 -32.16
CA CYS A 70 27.43 -23.90 -31.66
C CYS A 70 28.56 -24.90 -31.98
N GLU A 71 28.28 -26.04 -32.62
CA GLU A 71 29.29 -27.07 -32.93
C GLU A 71 30.32 -26.58 -33.98
N SER A 72 29.97 -25.55 -34.76
CA SER A 72 30.84 -24.97 -35.80
C SER A 72 31.83 -23.89 -35.32
N VAL A 73 31.98 -23.66 -34.01
CA VAL A 73 32.88 -22.61 -33.48
C VAL A 73 34.34 -23.11 -33.38
N PRO A 74 35.32 -22.43 -34.02
CA PRO A 74 36.64 -23.01 -34.29
C PRO A 74 37.67 -23.01 -33.14
N ALA A 75 37.40 -22.33 -32.02
CA ALA A 75 38.30 -22.33 -30.84
C ALA A 75 37.64 -22.97 -29.63
N PHE A 76 38.27 -24.06 -29.20
CA PHE A 76 37.80 -24.94 -28.14
C PHE A 76 38.64 -24.72 -26.89
N VAL A 77 38.01 -24.24 -25.83
CA VAL A 77 38.60 -24.17 -24.49
C VAL A 77 38.06 -25.36 -23.68
N PRO A 78 38.90 -26.36 -23.35
CA PRO A 78 38.46 -27.57 -22.63
C PRO A 78 38.03 -27.25 -21.19
N ALA A 79 37.34 -28.21 -20.56
CA ALA A 79 37.01 -28.14 -19.14
C ALA A 79 38.28 -27.98 -18.28
N HIS A 80 38.28 -27.01 -17.36
CA HIS A 80 39.40 -26.61 -16.50
C HIS A 80 40.52 -25.79 -17.16
N ALA A 81 40.17 -24.98 -18.16
CA ALA A 81 41.10 -24.01 -18.73
C ALA A 81 41.48 -22.89 -17.75
N THR A 82 42.67 -22.34 -17.97
CA THR A 82 43.23 -21.22 -17.21
C THR A 82 43.33 -19.98 -18.10
N GLU A 83 43.61 -18.81 -17.52
CA GLU A 83 43.92 -17.58 -18.26
C GLU A 83 45.01 -17.76 -19.34
N ALA A 84 45.92 -18.72 -19.18
CA ALA A 84 46.97 -19.03 -20.15
C ALA A 84 46.36 -19.44 -21.50
N ASP A 85 45.24 -20.16 -21.48
CA ASP A 85 44.52 -20.60 -22.67
C ASP A 85 43.79 -19.44 -23.38
N LEU A 86 43.58 -18.32 -22.67
CA LEU A 86 43.00 -17.07 -23.20
C LEU A 86 44.04 -15.96 -23.45
N SER A 87 45.32 -16.18 -23.13
CA SER A 87 46.38 -15.17 -23.29
C SER A 87 47.43 -15.52 -24.35
N ILE A 88 47.28 -16.67 -25.03
CA ILE A 88 48.10 -17.05 -26.20
C ILE A 88 47.69 -16.20 -27.42
N GLY A 89 48.68 -15.73 -28.20
CA GLY A 89 48.53 -14.75 -29.28
C GLY A 89 47.38 -15.01 -30.28
N THR A 90 46.84 -13.89 -30.81
CA THR A 90 45.65 -13.77 -31.70
C THR A 90 44.56 -14.81 -31.44
N LEU A 91 43.95 -14.74 -30.25
CA LEU A 91 42.65 -15.35 -30.02
C LEU A 91 41.69 -15.00 -31.19
N PRO A 92 40.90 -15.96 -31.69
CA PRO A 92 39.89 -15.68 -32.71
C PRO A 92 38.85 -14.67 -32.21
N ALA A 93 38.03 -14.18 -33.13
CA ALA A 93 36.94 -13.26 -32.79
C ALA A 93 35.89 -13.94 -31.88
N THR A 94 35.69 -15.25 -32.03
CA THR A 94 34.72 -16.06 -31.29
C THR A 94 35.42 -17.21 -30.55
N ILE A 95 35.07 -17.41 -29.28
CA ILE A 95 35.63 -18.41 -28.37
C ILE A 95 34.46 -19.23 -27.80
N ARG A 96 34.55 -20.57 -27.79
CA ARG A 96 33.57 -21.43 -27.12
C ARG A 96 34.18 -22.02 -25.85
N ILE A 97 33.43 -21.93 -24.75
CA ILE A 97 33.81 -22.43 -23.42
C ILE A 97 32.84 -23.56 -23.06
N THR A 98 33.38 -24.76 -22.89
CA THR A 98 32.61 -26.00 -22.64
C THR A 98 32.66 -26.48 -21.18
N GLY A 99 33.47 -25.83 -20.35
CA GLY A 99 33.57 -26.07 -18.91
C GLY A 99 33.89 -24.78 -18.15
N SER A 100 34.08 -24.85 -16.83
CA SER A 100 34.41 -23.66 -16.05
C SER A 100 35.84 -23.18 -16.33
N ILE A 101 36.01 -21.86 -16.39
CA ILE A 101 37.31 -21.20 -16.55
C ILE A 101 37.71 -20.46 -15.28
N THR A 102 38.99 -20.55 -14.93
CA THR A 102 39.56 -19.86 -13.77
C THR A 102 40.58 -18.81 -14.20
N ILE A 103 40.40 -17.58 -13.72
CA ILE A 103 41.27 -16.42 -13.90
C ILE A 103 42.02 -16.20 -12.58
N SER A 104 43.29 -16.58 -12.55
CA SER A 104 44.22 -16.50 -11.41
C SER A 104 45.12 -15.26 -11.43
N SER A 105 45.17 -14.52 -12.54
CA SER A 105 45.90 -13.25 -12.69
C SER A 105 45.09 -12.22 -13.49
N SER A 106 45.74 -11.19 -14.04
CA SER A 106 45.05 -10.12 -14.77
C SER A 106 44.83 -10.46 -16.24
N LEU A 107 43.56 -10.58 -16.65
CA LEU A 107 43.14 -10.84 -18.02
C LEU A 107 42.30 -9.68 -18.57
N THR A 108 42.61 -9.23 -19.78
CA THR A 108 41.80 -8.25 -20.52
C THR A 108 41.43 -8.81 -21.88
N LEU A 109 40.13 -8.84 -22.18
CA LEU A 109 39.58 -9.22 -23.48
C LEU A 109 38.92 -8.02 -24.13
N THR A 110 39.14 -7.84 -25.43
CA THR A 110 38.55 -6.74 -26.21
C THR A 110 37.98 -7.24 -27.53
N GLY A 111 36.73 -6.88 -27.83
CA GLY A 111 36.11 -7.18 -29.13
C GLY A 111 35.86 -8.67 -29.35
N LYS A 112 35.65 -9.46 -28.29
CA LYS A 112 35.48 -10.92 -28.36
C LYS A 112 34.04 -11.34 -28.20
N THR A 113 33.64 -12.40 -28.90
CA THR A 113 32.39 -13.15 -28.62
C THR A 113 32.75 -14.44 -27.89
N ILE A 114 32.14 -14.67 -26.74
CA ILE A 114 32.39 -15.82 -25.87
C ILE A 114 31.07 -16.59 -25.74
N ILE A 115 31.04 -17.80 -26.30
CA ILE A 115 29.89 -18.69 -26.26
C ILE A 115 30.08 -19.67 -25.10
N MET A 116 29.13 -19.65 -24.17
CA MET A 116 29.14 -20.45 -22.94
C MET A 116 28.20 -21.65 -23.10
N ASP A 117 28.70 -22.87 -22.86
CA ASP A 117 27.84 -24.06 -22.81
C ASP A 117 27.00 -24.09 -21.51
N PRO A 118 25.90 -24.86 -21.48
CA PRO A 118 25.04 -24.95 -20.30
C PRO A 118 25.82 -25.39 -19.04
N GLY A 119 25.61 -24.71 -17.91
CA GLY A 119 26.28 -25.00 -16.63
C GLY A 119 27.75 -24.58 -16.53
N THR A 120 28.28 -23.86 -17.52
CA THR A 120 29.64 -23.31 -17.45
C THR A 120 29.70 -22.02 -16.63
N SER A 121 30.88 -21.72 -16.06
CA SER A 121 31.11 -20.59 -15.15
C SER A 121 32.45 -19.91 -15.41
N ILE A 122 32.57 -18.63 -15.01
CA ILE A 122 33.83 -17.88 -14.97
C ILE A 122 34.18 -17.62 -13.50
N PHE A 123 35.36 -18.06 -13.05
CA PHE A 123 35.89 -17.78 -11.72
C PHE A 123 37.02 -16.78 -11.81
N VAL A 124 36.92 -15.65 -11.10
CA VAL A 124 38.02 -14.70 -10.87
C VAL A 124 38.55 -14.97 -9.48
N GLU A 125 39.77 -15.49 -9.37
CA GLU A 125 40.36 -15.81 -8.06
C GLU A 125 40.68 -14.55 -7.25
N ALA A 126 41.01 -14.76 -5.97
CA ALA A 126 41.39 -13.67 -5.09
C ALA A 126 42.57 -12.88 -5.66
N TYR A 127 42.49 -11.55 -5.60
CA TYR A 127 43.48 -10.61 -6.17
C TYR A 127 43.67 -10.66 -7.71
N ALA A 128 42.94 -11.51 -8.43
CA ALA A 128 42.97 -11.56 -9.88
C ALA A 128 42.10 -10.45 -10.50
N SER A 129 42.25 -10.19 -11.80
CA SER A 129 41.39 -9.22 -12.49
C SER A 129 40.90 -9.71 -13.84
N LEU A 130 39.63 -9.46 -14.14
CA LEU A 130 39.03 -9.71 -15.46
C LEU A 130 38.44 -8.42 -16.01
N THR A 131 38.88 -8.00 -17.19
CA THR A 131 38.33 -6.86 -17.92
C THR A 131 37.76 -7.29 -19.26
N LEU A 132 36.48 -7.01 -19.49
CA LEU A 132 35.76 -7.23 -20.74
C LEU A 132 35.40 -5.87 -21.36
N THR A 133 35.94 -5.60 -22.55
CA THR A 133 35.75 -4.33 -23.27
C THR A 133 35.15 -4.59 -24.65
N ASN A 134 33.95 -4.09 -24.94
CA ASN A 134 33.25 -4.37 -26.20
C ASN A 134 33.17 -5.87 -26.53
N CYS A 135 32.91 -6.70 -25.52
CA CYS A 135 32.80 -8.16 -25.66
C CYS A 135 31.33 -8.60 -25.61
N ILE A 136 31.02 -9.75 -26.19
CA ILE A 136 29.74 -10.44 -26.04
C ILE A 136 30.03 -11.75 -25.29
N VAL A 137 29.33 -12.01 -24.21
CA VAL A 137 29.32 -13.29 -23.50
C VAL A 137 27.88 -13.79 -23.49
N GLU A 138 27.61 -14.96 -24.05
CA GLU A 138 26.25 -15.49 -24.15
C GLU A 138 26.21 -17.00 -24.07
N GLY A 139 25.10 -17.53 -23.55
CA GLY A 139 24.84 -18.96 -23.57
C GLY A 139 24.59 -19.45 -25.00
N CYS A 140 24.91 -20.71 -25.29
CA CYS A 140 24.59 -21.30 -26.59
C CYS A 140 23.06 -21.55 -26.73
N LEU A 141 22.59 -22.74 -26.32
CA LEU A 141 21.18 -23.14 -26.38
C LEU A 141 20.40 -22.86 -25.10
N GLN A 142 21.09 -22.89 -23.96
CA GLN A 142 20.53 -22.70 -22.63
C GLN A 142 21.33 -21.65 -21.88
N MET A 143 20.84 -21.30 -20.70
CA MET A 143 21.53 -20.41 -19.78
C MET A 143 22.83 -21.07 -19.26
N TRP A 144 23.86 -20.25 -19.05
CA TRP A 144 25.09 -20.64 -18.34
C TRP A 144 25.03 -20.13 -16.89
N ASP A 145 25.93 -20.58 -16.02
CA ASP A 145 25.77 -20.34 -14.58
C ASP A 145 26.03 -18.87 -14.20
N GLY A 146 27.26 -18.39 -14.31
CA GLY A 146 27.58 -17.00 -13.93
C GLY A 146 29.07 -16.69 -13.78
N ILE A 147 29.35 -15.51 -13.23
CA ILE A 147 30.70 -15.00 -12.94
C ILE A 147 30.88 -14.90 -11.43
N TYR A 148 31.87 -15.58 -10.87
CA TYR A 148 32.17 -15.62 -9.45
C TYR A 148 33.46 -14.87 -9.17
N VAL A 149 33.44 -13.86 -8.29
CA VAL A 149 34.60 -13.01 -8.01
C VAL A 149 35.08 -13.22 -6.57
N GLY A 150 36.28 -13.79 -6.45
CA GLY A 150 36.97 -14.05 -5.19
C GLY A 150 37.43 -12.78 -4.48
N SER A 151 37.89 -12.93 -3.24
CA SER A 151 38.19 -11.78 -2.37
C SER A 151 39.28 -10.88 -2.93
N HIS A 152 39.10 -9.56 -2.88
CA HIS A 152 39.99 -8.59 -3.54
C HIS A 152 40.13 -8.78 -5.07
N GLY A 153 39.30 -9.62 -5.69
CA GLY A 153 39.26 -9.77 -7.14
C GLY A 153 38.63 -8.54 -7.80
N THR A 154 39.01 -8.25 -9.03
CA THR A 154 38.44 -7.13 -9.80
C THR A 154 37.72 -7.63 -11.06
N LEU A 155 36.47 -7.25 -11.24
CA LEU A 155 35.71 -7.46 -12.48
C LEU A 155 35.37 -6.12 -13.10
N ARG A 156 35.73 -5.93 -14.38
CA ARG A 156 35.37 -4.75 -15.18
C ARG A 156 34.63 -5.19 -16.44
N ILE A 157 33.40 -4.74 -16.63
CA ILE A 157 32.62 -4.95 -17.84
C ILE A 157 32.24 -3.59 -18.39
N GLN A 158 32.77 -3.23 -19.56
CA GLN A 158 32.71 -1.86 -20.04
C GLN A 158 32.62 -1.74 -21.56
N SER A 159 32.38 -0.51 -22.02
CA SER A 159 32.45 -0.11 -23.43
C SER A 159 31.53 -0.93 -24.33
N SER A 160 30.22 -0.94 -24.03
CA SER A 160 29.19 -1.63 -24.81
C SER A 160 29.32 -3.14 -24.84
N SER A 161 29.94 -3.74 -23.81
CA SER A 161 29.93 -5.19 -23.65
C SER A 161 28.51 -5.71 -23.42
N GLN A 162 28.24 -6.96 -23.81
CA GLN A 162 26.96 -7.64 -23.62
C GLN A 162 27.17 -8.94 -22.83
N ILE A 163 26.46 -9.10 -21.73
CA ILE A 163 26.50 -10.32 -20.90
C ILE A 163 25.10 -10.90 -20.84
N ASN A 164 24.91 -12.04 -21.48
CA ASN A 164 23.59 -12.60 -21.74
C ASN A 164 23.45 -14.02 -21.20
N ASP A 165 22.21 -14.41 -20.92
CA ASP A 165 21.81 -15.78 -20.62
C ASP A 165 22.45 -16.38 -19.35
N MET A 166 22.76 -15.57 -18.33
CA MET A 166 23.24 -16.04 -17.02
C MET A 166 22.10 -16.50 -16.11
N ARG A 167 22.32 -17.61 -15.41
CA ARG A 167 21.39 -18.14 -14.41
C ARG A 167 21.55 -17.47 -13.05
N TYR A 168 22.77 -17.38 -12.53
CA TYR A 168 23.08 -16.87 -11.19
C TYR A 168 23.71 -15.48 -11.21
N GLY A 169 24.03 -14.95 -12.39
CA GLY A 169 24.56 -13.61 -12.55
C GLY A 169 26.01 -13.47 -12.07
N ILE A 170 26.35 -12.26 -11.63
CA ILE A 170 27.64 -11.94 -11.02
C ILE A 170 27.53 -12.08 -9.50
N ASP A 171 28.40 -12.87 -8.89
CA ASP A 171 28.45 -13.13 -7.43
C ASP A 171 29.81 -12.66 -6.85
N PRO A 172 29.84 -11.48 -6.22
CA PRO A 172 31.04 -10.97 -5.55
C PRO A 172 31.17 -11.52 -4.12
N THR A 173 32.42 -11.69 -3.69
CA THR A 173 32.80 -12.02 -2.31
C THR A 173 33.50 -10.84 -1.62
N LEU A 174 33.94 -11.02 -0.36
CA LEU A 174 34.52 -9.97 0.49
C LEU A 174 35.63 -9.15 -0.20
N ASP A 175 35.53 -7.83 -0.14
CA ASP A 175 36.44 -6.83 -0.70
C ASP A 175 36.66 -6.92 -2.22
N ALA A 176 35.77 -7.58 -2.97
CA ALA A 176 35.83 -7.57 -4.43
C ALA A 176 35.50 -6.16 -5.00
N TRP A 177 36.04 -5.86 -6.18
CA TRP A 177 35.74 -4.64 -6.93
C TRP A 177 34.99 -4.96 -8.22
N ILE A 178 33.74 -4.53 -8.33
CA ILE A 178 32.88 -4.80 -9.47
C ILE A 178 32.51 -3.49 -10.16
N TYR A 179 32.95 -3.32 -11.41
CA TYR A 179 32.69 -2.13 -12.21
C TYR A 179 31.95 -2.51 -13.50
N LEU A 180 30.68 -2.15 -13.60
CA LEU A 180 29.81 -2.46 -14.72
C LEU A 180 29.39 -1.14 -15.36
N HIS A 181 29.97 -0.77 -16.49
CA HIS A 181 29.76 0.55 -17.11
C HIS A 181 29.34 0.44 -18.57
N ASP A 182 28.39 1.28 -19.00
CA ASP A 182 28.02 1.46 -20.42
C ASP A 182 27.79 0.14 -21.18
N SER A 183 27.19 -0.86 -20.54
CA SER A 183 27.08 -2.23 -21.03
C SER A 183 25.64 -2.76 -21.00
N GLN A 184 25.40 -3.94 -21.58
CA GLN A 184 24.08 -4.54 -21.69
C GLN A 184 24.03 -5.92 -21.02
N PHE A 185 22.99 -6.15 -20.23
CA PHE A 185 22.73 -7.40 -19.51
C PHE A 185 21.36 -7.91 -19.92
N LYS A 186 21.31 -8.96 -20.76
CA LYS A 186 20.05 -9.40 -21.38
C LYS A 186 19.75 -10.85 -21.08
N ARG A 187 18.46 -11.17 -20.93
CA ARG A 187 17.99 -12.55 -20.77
C ARG A 187 18.66 -13.28 -19.59
N ASN A 188 19.12 -12.53 -18.60
CA ASN A 188 19.70 -13.07 -17.37
C ASN A 188 18.58 -13.31 -16.36
N TYR A 189 18.61 -14.43 -15.65
CA TYR A 189 17.64 -14.70 -14.59
C TYR A 189 17.93 -13.89 -13.32
N TYR A 190 19.23 -13.76 -13.01
CA TYR A 190 19.82 -12.73 -12.14
C TYR A 190 20.94 -12.04 -12.92
N THR A 191 21.00 -10.70 -12.91
CA THR A 191 22.19 -10.00 -13.45
C THR A 191 23.30 -9.95 -12.40
N VAL A 192 22.93 -9.62 -11.15
CA VAL A 192 23.82 -9.68 -9.99
C VAL A 192 23.09 -10.41 -8.86
N LEU A 193 23.79 -11.32 -8.20
CA LEU A 193 23.31 -12.05 -7.04
C LEU A 193 24.40 -12.10 -5.99
N SER A 194 24.29 -11.24 -4.98
CA SER A 194 25.15 -11.30 -3.80
C SER A 194 24.33 -11.77 -2.60
N LYS A 195 24.71 -12.92 -2.04
CA LYS A 195 24.15 -13.47 -0.79
C LYS A 195 25.19 -13.56 0.34
N ASN A 196 26.35 -12.96 0.13
CA ASN A 196 27.50 -13.11 1.00
C ASN A 196 27.47 -12.02 2.08
N ASP A 197 27.63 -12.40 3.36
CA ASP A 197 27.91 -11.46 4.45
C ASP A 197 29.29 -10.82 4.20
N GLY A 198 29.36 -9.64 3.58
CA GLY A 198 30.65 -9.03 3.25
C GLY A 198 30.57 -7.62 2.67
N ALA A 199 31.62 -6.85 2.92
CA ALA A 199 31.82 -5.55 2.30
C ALA A 199 32.41 -5.71 0.89
N PHE A 200 31.95 -4.97 -0.11
CA PHE A 200 32.58 -4.93 -1.44
C PHE A 200 32.25 -3.62 -2.18
N THR A 201 33.02 -3.32 -3.22
CA THR A 201 32.79 -2.16 -4.08
C THR A 201 31.99 -2.57 -5.31
N PHE A 202 30.95 -1.82 -5.63
CA PHE A 202 30.12 -2.07 -6.79
C PHE A 202 29.64 -0.78 -7.44
N GLU A 203 29.89 -0.66 -8.73
CA GLU A 203 29.45 0.44 -9.57
C GLU A 203 28.66 -0.09 -10.76
N PHE A 204 27.45 0.44 -10.96
CA PHE A 204 26.59 0.11 -12.09
C PHE A 204 26.10 1.39 -12.77
N PHE A 205 26.77 1.83 -13.83
CA PHE A 205 26.52 3.11 -14.50
C PHE A 205 26.30 2.96 -16.02
N GLY A 206 25.35 3.72 -16.61
CA GLY A 206 25.11 3.72 -18.06
C GLY A 206 24.66 2.38 -18.66
N ASN A 207 24.23 1.42 -17.85
CA ASN A 207 23.91 0.08 -18.32
C ASN A 207 22.44 -0.07 -18.75
N THR A 208 22.19 -1.08 -19.57
CA THR A 208 20.83 -1.58 -19.83
C THR A 208 20.67 -3.01 -19.33
N LEU A 209 19.68 -3.24 -18.46
CA LEU A 209 19.27 -4.54 -17.98
C LEU A 209 17.89 -4.89 -18.55
N ASP A 210 17.79 -6.01 -19.26
CA ASP A 210 16.54 -6.48 -19.90
C ASP A 210 16.27 -7.95 -19.56
N GLY A 211 15.27 -8.17 -18.72
CA GLY A 211 14.85 -9.50 -18.24
C GLY A 211 13.91 -10.28 -19.18
N SER A 212 13.63 -9.76 -20.37
CA SER A 212 12.75 -10.43 -21.35
C SER A 212 13.43 -11.63 -22.03
N ASN A 213 12.62 -12.53 -22.61
CA ASN A 213 13.07 -13.59 -23.52
C ASN A 213 14.14 -14.54 -22.95
N LEU A 214 13.97 -15.02 -21.71
CA LEU A 214 14.90 -15.98 -21.11
C LEU A 214 15.07 -17.25 -21.97
N LYS A 215 16.32 -17.72 -22.10
CA LYS A 215 16.58 -19.05 -22.65
C LYS A 215 16.07 -20.14 -21.70
N PRO A 216 15.64 -21.31 -22.21
CA PRO A 216 15.20 -22.40 -21.36
C PRO A 216 16.35 -22.88 -20.47
N TYR A 217 15.99 -23.25 -19.24
CA TYR A 217 16.87 -23.92 -18.30
C TYR A 217 16.08 -24.97 -17.52
N LEU A 218 16.61 -26.19 -17.49
CA LEU A 218 16.04 -27.28 -16.71
C LEU A 218 16.72 -27.30 -15.34
N ASP A 219 15.97 -27.09 -14.26
CA ASP A 219 16.52 -27.18 -12.91
C ASP A 219 17.02 -28.62 -12.65
N PRO A 220 18.33 -28.82 -12.41
CA PRO A 220 18.88 -30.16 -12.18
C PRO A 220 18.32 -30.84 -10.93
N GLN A 221 17.82 -30.06 -9.96
CA GLN A 221 17.29 -30.57 -8.69
C GLN A 221 15.82 -30.96 -8.79
N THR A 222 15.03 -30.22 -9.56
CA THR A 222 13.57 -30.43 -9.65
C THR A 222 13.12 -31.00 -11.00
N GLY A 223 13.97 -30.97 -12.02
CA GLY A 223 13.66 -31.35 -13.39
C GLY A 223 12.69 -30.40 -14.10
N LEU A 224 12.33 -29.28 -13.47
CA LEU A 224 11.34 -28.33 -13.98
C LEU A 224 12.01 -27.21 -14.78
N LEU A 225 11.32 -26.72 -15.80
CA LEU A 225 11.71 -25.51 -16.52
C LEU A 225 11.49 -24.30 -15.61
N ILE A 226 12.50 -23.41 -15.52
CA ILE A 226 12.38 -22.14 -14.80
C ILE A 226 11.35 -21.24 -15.51
N ALA A 227 10.66 -20.41 -14.72
CA ALA A 227 9.66 -19.45 -15.21
C ALA A 227 10.22 -18.54 -16.32
N PRO A 228 9.39 -18.14 -17.31
CA PRO A 228 9.84 -17.40 -18.50
C PRO A 228 10.22 -15.93 -18.28
N GLN A 229 10.31 -15.47 -17.03
CA GLN A 229 10.60 -14.08 -16.67
C GLN A 229 11.77 -14.00 -15.68
N ALA A 230 12.67 -13.03 -15.88
CA ALA A 230 13.75 -12.76 -14.95
C ALA A 230 13.18 -12.40 -13.57
N LEU A 231 13.71 -13.05 -12.53
CA LEU A 231 13.18 -12.87 -11.18
C LEU A 231 13.66 -11.54 -10.58
N PHE A 232 14.95 -11.23 -10.73
CA PHE A 232 15.54 -10.01 -10.20
C PHE A 232 16.59 -9.43 -11.16
N GLY A 233 16.60 -8.10 -11.27
CA GLY A 233 17.70 -7.41 -11.93
C GLY A 233 18.97 -7.51 -11.09
N LEU A 234 18.99 -6.81 -9.96
CA LEU A 234 20.08 -6.81 -8.98
C LEU A 234 19.55 -7.32 -7.63
N TRP A 235 20.20 -8.33 -7.06
CA TRP A 235 19.87 -8.86 -5.74
C TRP A 235 21.08 -8.77 -4.80
N PHE A 236 20.86 -8.15 -3.65
CA PHE A 236 21.84 -7.99 -2.59
C PHE A 236 21.26 -8.36 -1.23
N GLU A 237 21.94 -9.24 -0.51
CA GLU A 237 21.63 -9.63 0.85
C GLU A 237 22.90 -9.56 1.71
N SER A 238 22.82 -8.82 2.82
CA SER A 238 23.96 -8.52 3.71
C SER A 238 25.17 -7.84 3.04
N ALA A 239 24.94 -7.11 1.95
CA ALA A 239 25.98 -6.40 1.20
C ALA A 239 26.22 -5.00 1.77
N VAL A 240 27.46 -4.69 2.14
CA VAL A 240 27.82 -3.37 2.68
C VAL A 240 28.88 -2.72 1.78
N GLY A 241 28.74 -1.42 1.52
CA GLY A 241 29.78 -0.67 0.83
C GLY A 241 31.10 -0.64 1.60
N THR A 242 32.24 -0.55 0.91
CA THR A 242 33.51 -0.28 1.59
C THR A 242 33.62 1.20 1.97
N GLN A 243 34.52 1.52 2.91
CA GLN A 243 34.71 2.89 3.42
C GLN A 243 34.96 3.92 2.31
N ASP A 244 35.65 3.52 1.25
CA ASP A 244 36.03 4.43 0.17
C ASP A 244 35.05 4.39 -1.03
N ASP A 245 34.27 3.32 -1.18
CA ASP A 245 33.34 3.14 -2.30
C ASP A 245 32.06 2.40 -1.88
N PRO A 246 30.93 3.11 -1.68
CA PRO A 246 29.65 2.47 -1.41
C PRO A 246 29.13 1.70 -2.63
N ILE A 247 28.18 0.79 -2.42
CA ILE A 247 27.46 0.14 -3.52
C ILE A 247 26.60 1.20 -4.20
N LYS A 248 26.96 1.56 -5.44
CA LYS A 248 26.30 2.60 -6.23
C LYS A 248 25.59 2.00 -7.42
N VAL A 249 24.28 2.22 -7.49
CA VAL A 249 23.48 1.88 -8.66
C VAL A 249 23.05 3.19 -9.32
N GLY A 250 23.79 3.56 -10.36
CA GLY A 250 23.60 4.81 -11.08
C GLY A 250 24.25 6.02 -10.41
N SER A 251 24.29 7.13 -11.15
CA SER A 251 24.84 8.41 -10.70
C SER A 251 24.34 9.53 -11.61
N SER A 252 23.99 10.67 -11.04
CA SER A 252 23.63 11.92 -11.75
C SER A 252 24.77 12.49 -12.59
N LEU A 253 26.02 12.07 -12.36
CA LEU A 253 27.19 12.44 -13.17
C LEU A 253 27.43 11.49 -14.34
N GLN A 254 26.70 10.38 -14.42
CA GLN A 254 26.87 9.33 -15.40
C GLN A 254 25.63 9.20 -16.29
N THR A 255 25.76 8.43 -17.37
CA THR A 255 24.60 8.04 -18.18
C THR A 255 23.61 7.25 -17.33
N GLN A 256 22.31 7.53 -17.49
CA GLN A 256 21.23 6.86 -16.78
C GLN A 256 21.22 5.36 -17.08
N ASN A 257 21.03 4.51 -16.05
CA ASN A 257 20.77 3.09 -16.26
C ASN A 257 19.32 2.86 -16.70
N LEU A 258 19.09 1.84 -17.53
CA LEU A 258 17.76 1.36 -17.88
C LEU A 258 17.56 -0.06 -17.33
N ILE A 259 16.56 -0.27 -16.47
CA ILE A 259 16.21 -1.57 -15.90
C ILE A 259 14.77 -1.92 -16.30
N ARG A 260 14.56 -3.03 -17.02
CA ARG A 260 13.22 -3.38 -17.54
C ARG A 260 12.92 -4.88 -17.61
N HIS A 261 11.64 -5.19 -17.71
CA HIS A 261 11.09 -6.54 -17.93
C HIS A 261 11.50 -7.60 -16.88
N CYS A 262 11.76 -7.17 -15.64
CA CYS A 262 12.03 -8.06 -14.51
C CYS A 262 10.81 -8.13 -13.59
N ALA A 263 10.72 -9.15 -12.73
CA ALA A 263 9.71 -9.17 -11.66
C ALA A 263 10.05 -8.17 -10.54
N THR A 264 11.34 -7.96 -10.26
CA THR A 264 11.82 -6.87 -9.41
C THR A 264 13.11 -6.29 -9.96
N GLY A 265 13.23 -4.96 -9.99
CA GLY A 265 14.43 -4.29 -10.53
C GLY A 265 15.63 -4.46 -9.61
N ILE A 266 15.53 -3.91 -8.40
CA ILE A 266 16.56 -3.98 -7.36
C ILE A 266 15.95 -4.57 -6.10
N TYR A 267 16.60 -5.59 -5.54
CA TYR A 267 16.28 -6.18 -4.24
C TYR A 267 17.47 -6.03 -3.30
N ALA A 268 17.19 -5.48 -2.12
CA ALA A 268 18.16 -5.04 -1.14
C ALA A 268 17.69 -5.49 0.26
N LYS A 269 18.45 -6.36 0.92
CA LYS A 269 18.13 -6.83 2.27
C LYS A 269 19.30 -6.72 3.21
N THR A 270 19.14 -6.03 4.33
CA THR A 270 20.19 -5.81 5.35
C THR A 270 21.49 -5.28 4.75
N SER A 271 21.36 -4.39 3.77
CA SER A 271 22.45 -3.93 2.91
C SER A 271 22.37 -2.42 2.69
N ASP A 272 23.46 -1.75 2.29
CA ASP A 272 23.55 -0.28 2.20
C ASP A 272 23.82 0.16 0.74
N PHE A 273 23.04 1.10 0.19
CA PHE A 273 23.10 1.49 -1.24
C PHE A 273 22.74 2.96 -1.48
N ASP A 274 23.38 3.56 -2.47
CA ASP A 274 22.93 4.79 -3.14
C ASP A 274 22.36 4.45 -4.52
N ILE A 275 21.11 4.85 -4.76
CA ILE A 275 20.40 4.63 -6.01
C ILE A 275 20.11 6.00 -6.62
N ASP A 276 20.83 6.34 -7.68
CA ASP A 276 20.76 7.65 -8.32
C ASP A 276 20.62 7.50 -9.84
N ASN A 277 19.75 8.30 -10.47
CA ASN A 277 19.67 8.40 -11.93
C ASN A 277 19.47 7.04 -12.65
N ASN A 278 18.40 6.32 -12.27
CA ASN A 278 17.98 5.07 -12.91
C ASN A 278 16.59 5.22 -13.54
N ARG A 279 16.34 4.54 -14.65
CA ARG A 279 15.01 4.40 -15.24
C ARG A 279 14.52 2.96 -15.13
N PHE A 280 13.39 2.78 -14.46
CA PHE A 280 12.66 1.53 -14.36
C PHE A 280 11.50 1.54 -15.34
N LEU A 281 11.41 0.55 -16.22
CA LEU A 281 10.40 0.50 -17.27
C LEU A 281 9.77 -0.90 -17.36
N ASP A 282 8.44 -0.96 -17.45
CA ASP A 282 7.69 -2.20 -17.66
C ASP A 282 7.99 -3.31 -16.63
N ILE A 283 8.11 -2.93 -15.35
CA ILE A 283 8.25 -3.85 -14.21
C ILE A 283 6.85 -4.30 -13.78
N LYS A 284 6.37 -5.41 -14.37
CA LYS A 284 4.96 -5.87 -14.27
C LYS A 284 4.74 -7.28 -13.70
N GLY A 285 5.80 -8.05 -13.42
CA GLY A 285 5.69 -9.46 -13.00
C GLY A 285 5.48 -9.67 -11.49
N GLY A 286 4.50 -10.47 -11.09
CA GLY A 286 4.30 -10.90 -9.69
C GLY A 286 4.14 -9.75 -8.70
N ILE A 287 4.95 -9.73 -7.64
CA ILE A 287 5.04 -8.63 -6.66
C ILE A 287 5.66 -7.34 -7.23
N GLY A 288 6.12 -7.33 -8.49
CA GLY A 288 6.29 -6.17 -9.37
C GLY A 288 6.82 -4.89 -8.75
N ARG A 289 7.95 -4.91 -8.03
CA ARG A 289 8.57 -3.72 -7.42
C ARG A 289 9.78 -3.28 -8.20
N SER A 290 9.88 -2.00 -8.52
CA SER A 290 11.08 -1.47 -9.16
C SER A 290 12.26 -1.53 -8.19
N ILE A 291 12.02 -1.13 -6.93
CA ILE A 291 13.00 -1.21 -5.84
C ILE A 291 12.33 -1.85 -4.61
N HIS A 292 12.99 -2.84 -4.01
CA HIS A 292 12.59 -3.47 -2.75
C HIS A 292 13.75 -3.39 -1.76
N ILE A 293 13.53 -2.73 -0.63
CA ILE A 293 14.48 -2.58 0.47
C ILE A 293 13.90 -3.18 1.76
N ASP A 294 14.64 -4.06 2.43
CA ASP A 294 14.23 -4.69 3.69
C ASP A 294 15.33 -4.66 4.74
N SER A 295 15.02 -4.20 5.94
CA SER A 295 15.89 -4.25 7.12
C SER A 295 17.23 -3.55 6.92
N SER A 296 17.20 -2.49 6.12
CA SER A 296 18.31 -1.90 5.42
C SER A 296 18.45 -0.43 5.87
N VAL A 297 19.67 0.07 6.00
CA VAL A 297 19.92 1.40 6.61
C VAL A 297 20.74 2.26 5.66
N ASP A 298 20.55 3.57 5.72
CA ASP A 298 21.26 4.54 4.87
C ASP A 298 21.01 4.35 3.35
N HIS A 299 19.77 4.57 2.93
CA HIS A 299 19.40 4.57 1.51
C HIS A 299 18.96 5.94 1.05
N THR A 300 19.62 6.40 -0.01
CA THR A 300 19.11 7.50 -0.83
C THR A 300 18.62 6.91 -2.15
N ILE A 301 17.37 7.22 -2.50
CA ILE A 301 16.78 6.92 -3.80
C ILE A 301 16.42 8.26 -4.44
N GLN A 302 17.18 8.63 -5.46
CA GLN A 302 17.06 9.95 -6.07
C GLN A 302 17.18 9.97 -7.59
N ASN A 303 16.59 10.99 -8.21
CA ASN A 303 16.66 11.23 -9.66
C ASN A 303 16.24 10.03 -10.52
N CYS A 304 15.42 9.11 -9.97
CA CYS A 304 14.97 7.94 -10.70
C CYS A 304 13.66 8.22 -11.43
N VAL A 305 13.44 7.51 -12.54
CA VAL A 305 12.21 7.53 -13.34
C VAL A 305 11.57 6.15 -13.29
N PHE A 306 10.29 6.10 -12.95
CA PHE A 306 9.50 4.88 -12.89
C PHE A 306 8.35 4.98 -13.90
N ASP A 307 8.42 4.21 -14.98
CA ASP A 307 7.46 4.27 -16.09
C ASP A 307 6.75 2.92 -16.30
N TYR A 308 5.41 2.92 -16.31
CA TYR A 308 4.60 1.72 -16.55
C TYR A 308 4.97 0.56 -15.61
N VAL A 309 5.16 0.87 -14.32
CA VAL A 309 5.52 -0.13 -13.30
C VAL A 309 4.33 -0.44 -12.39
N ARG A 310 4.22 -1.69 -11.93
CA ARG A 310 3.15 -2.05 -10.98
C ARG A 310 3.37 -1.39 -9.62
N GLY A 311 4.62 -1.41 -9.13
CA GLY A 311 5.05 -0.75 -7.90
C GLY A 311 6.40 -0.06 -8.08
N GLY A 312 6.50 1.17 -7.60
CA GLY A 312 7.75 1.92 -7.59
C GLY A 312 8.69 1.40 -6.49
N ILE A 313 8.60 1.98 -5.29
CA ILE A 313 9.53 1.69 -4.18
C ILE A 313 8.79 0.95 -3.06
N TYR A 314 9.35 -0.17 -2.59
CA TYR A 314 8.92 -0.82 -1.36
C TYR A 314 10.05 -0.78 -0.33
N ALA A 315 9.82 -0.18 0.82
CA ALA A 315 10.78 -0.13 1.92
C ALA A 315 10.16 -0.75 3.18
N GLN A 316 10.82 -1.71 3.81
CA GLN A 316 10.33 -2.35 5.02
C GLN A 316 11.39 -2.37 6.12
N THR A 317 11.05 -1.95 7.34
CA THR A 317 11.97 -2.04 8.49
C THR A 317 13.30 -1.30 8.22
N SER A 318 13.23 -0.19 7.48
CA SER A 318 14.37 0.51 6.88
C SER A 318 14.30 2.01 7.09
N TYR A 319 15.46 2.67 7.07
CA TYR A 319 15.54 4.11 6.82
C TYR A 319 15.52 4.37 5.31
N TYR A 320 14.91 5.46 4.89
CA TYR A 320 14.87 5.86 3.49
C TYR A 320 14.86 7.39 3.35
N LEU A 321 15.61 7.85 2.35
CA LEU A 321 15.50 9.19 1.78
C LEU A 321 15.10 9.05 0.31
N ILE A 322 13.84 9.37 -0.01
CA ILE A 322 13.27 9.24 -1.35
C ILE A 322 13.02 10.64 -1.88
N LYS A 323 13.78 11.08 -2.88
CA LYS A 323 13.65 12.46 -3.37
C LYS A 323 13.90 12.64 -4.85
N ASP A 324 13.34 13.71 -5.42
CA ASP A 324 13.62 14.11 -6.80
C ASP A 324 13.34 12.98 -7.83
N ASN A 325 12.44 12.06 -7.52
CA ASN A 325 12.05 10.98 -8.42
C ASN A 325 10.78 11.32 -9.21
N HIS A 326 10.63 10.72 -10.37
CA HIS A 326 9.46 10.85 -11.23
C HIS A 326 8.77 9.49 -11.38
N PHE A 327 7.53 9.38 -10.93
CA PHE A 327 6.66 8.22 -11.10
C PHE A 327 5.59 8.55 -12.15
N ASN A 328 5.48 7.72 -13.18
CA ASN A 328 4.62 7.97 -14.32
C ASN A 328 3.93 6.66 -14.76
N HIS A 329 2.60 6.67 -14.84
CA HIS A 329 1.79 5.48 -15.12
C HIS A 329 2.12 4.32 -14.17
N VAL A 330 2.00 4.56 -12.86
CA VAL A 330 2.35 3.57 -11.83
C VAL A 330 1.11 3.04 -11.13
N GLY A 331 1.11 1.75 -10.78
CA GLY A 331 0.07 1.22 -9.90
C GLY A 331 0.13 1.92 -8.53
N TYR A 332 1.27 1.83 -7.86
CA TYR A 332 1.56 2.61 -6.66
C TYR A 332 2.98 3.17 -6.69
N ALA A 333 3.15 4.45 -6.34
CA ALA A 333 4.46 5.11 -6.35
C ALA A 333 5.40 4.50 -5.30
N GLY A 334 4.90 4.27 -4.08
CA GLY A 334 5.66 3.50 -3.11
C GLY A 334 4.91 3.10 -1.86
N ILE A 335 5.44 2.07 -1.20
CA ILE A 335 4.97 1.57 0.09
C ILE A 335 6.16 1.59 1.04
N ALA A 336 6.04 2.30 2.15
CA ALA A 336 6.97 2.24 3.26
C ALA A 336 6.28 1.58 4.45
N ARG A 337 6.95 0.61 5.06
CA ARG A 337 6.45 -0.20 6.16
C ARG A 337 7.46 -0.23 7.29
N ASN A 338 7.01 -0.01 8.52
CA ASN A 338 7.89 -0.06 9.70
C ASN A 338 9.14 0.82 9.53
N SER A 339 8.95 2.09 9.16
CA SER A 339 10.04 3.02 8.90
C SER A 339 10.94 3.21 10.13
N ARG A 340 12.23 3.55 9.92
CA ARG A 340 13.23 3.70 10.99
C ARG A 340 13.98 5.01 10.90
N THR A 341 14.20 5.68 12.03
CA THR A 341 15.12 6.82 12.08
C THR A 341 16.56 6.36 11.86
N HIS A 342 17.40 7.24 11.32
CA HIS A 342 18.82 6.99 11.13
C HIS A 342 19.61 8.26 11.46
N MET A 343 20.55 8.19 12.40
CA MET A 343 21.38 9.35 12.82
C MET A 343 20.57 10.57 13.28
N GLY A 344 19.40 10.36 13.88
CA GLY A 344 18.46 11.43 14.22
C GLY A 344 17.77 12.08 13.02
N GLN A 345 18.05 11.61 11.79
CA GLN A 345 17.30 11.94 10.59
C GLN A 345 16.03 11.10 10.53
N LEU A 346 14.97 11.75 10.07
CA LEU A 346 13.66 11.13 9.89
C LEU A 346 13.59 10.52 8.47
N PRO A 347 12.95 9.34 8.30
CA PRO A 347 12.64 8.84 6.97
C PRO A 347 11.87 9.91 6.20
N THR A 348 12.35 10.30 5.02
CA THR A 348 11.81 11.46 4.32
C THR A 348 11.53 11.12 2.87
N ILE A 349 10.33 11.49 2.41
CA ILE A 349 9.89 11.43 1.03
C ILE A 349 9.62 12.86 0.57
N HIS A 350 10.45 13.42 -0.30
CA HIS A 350 10.31 14.82 -0.67
C HIS A 350 10.69 15.19 -2.11
N HIS A 351 10.06 16.20 -2.69
CA HIS A 351 10.32 16.65 -4.07
C HIS A 351 10.14 15.55 -5.14
N ASN A 352 9.28 14.57 -4.90
CA ASN A 352 8.91 13.60 -5.93
C ASN A 352 7.72 14.12 -6.74
N PHE A 353 7.70 13.75 -8.03
CA PHE A 353 6.59 14.02 -8.94
C PHE A 353 5.90 12.70 -9.29
N ILE A 354 4.62 12.59 -8.95
CA ILE A 354 3.80 11.41 -9.19
C ILE A 354 2.71 11.80 -10.18
N ASP A 355 2.72 11.19 -11.36
CA ASP A 355 1.78 11.42 -12.44
C ASP A 355 1.14 10.11 -12.90
N ASP A 356 -0.15 10.17 -13.20
CA ASP A 356 -0.97 9.02 -13.62
C ASP A 356 -0.78 7.78 -12.72
N ALA A 357 -0.91 7.98 -11.41
CA ALA A 357 -0.84 6.89 -10.43
C ALA A 357 -2.23 6.49 -9.92
N ILE A 358 -2.45 5.19 -9.72
CA ILE A 358 -3.62 4.67 -8.97
C ILE A 358 -3.44 4.95 -7.47
N GLY A 359 -2.20 5.01 -6.98
CA GLY A 359 -1.88 5.40 -5.61
C GLY A 359 -0.50 6.05 -5.50
N GLY A 360 -0.37 7.05 -4.64
CA GLY A 360 0.90 7.71 -4.37
C GLY A 360 1.72 6.93 -3.36
N PHE A 361 1.98 7.52 -2.19
CA PHE A 361 2.76 6.90 -1.13
C PHE A 361 1.88 6.33 -0.02
N THR A 362 2.07 5.04 0.26
CA THR A 362 1.43 4.37 1.39
C THR A 362 2.44 4.13 2.50
N LEU A 363 2.11 4.58 3.71
CA LEU A 363 2.84 4.31 4.93
C LEU A 363 2.04 3.34 5.79
N LEU A 364 2.61 2.18 6.07
CA LEU A 364 2.00 1.15 6.90
C LEU A 364 2.84 0.99 8.17
N PHE A 365 2.18 0.92 9.33
CA PHE A 365 2.80 0.38 10.55
C PHE A 365 4.12 1.07 10.95
N ASN A 366 4.18 2.41 10.91
CA ASN A 366 5.43 3.10 11.21
C ASN A 366 5.91 2.81 12.65
N ASP A 367 7.23 2.77 12.88
CA ASP A 367 7.77 2.41 14.20
C ASP A 367 8.01 3.67 15.05
N ASN A 368 7.04 4.60 15.09
CA ASN A 368 7.19 5.94 15.70
C ASN A 368 8.40 6.74 15.15
N SER A 369 8.94 6.35 13.98
CA SER A 369 10.10 6.98 13.36
C SER A 369 9.81 8.36 12.76
N ASN A 370 8.58 8.85 12.92
CA ASN A 370 8.11 10.13 12.42
C ASN A 370 8.45 10.38 10.94
N PRO A 371 8.06 9.49 10.01
CA PRO A 371 8.33 9.72 8.59
C PRO A 371 7.70 11.03 8.11
N GLN A 372 8.39 11.70 7.21
CA GLN A 372 8.00 12.98 6.62
C GLN A 372 7.67 12.75 5.14
N ILE A 373 6.48 13.17 4.71
CA ILE A 373 6.10 13.26 3.29
C ILE A 373 5.90 14.74 3.00
N THR A 374 6.85 15.35 2.29
CA THR A 374 6.83 16.81 2.11
C THR A 374 7.24 17.30 0.75
N ALA A 375 6.65 18.41 0.28
CA ALA A 375 7.04 19.04 -0.97
C ALA A 375 6.96 18.11 -2.21
N ASN A 376 6.07 17.12 -2.19
CA ASN A 376 5.81 16.27 -3.35
C ASN A 376 4.63 16.83 -4.17
N THR A 377 4.60 16.49 -5.45
CA THR A 377 3.46 16.80 -6.32
C THR A 377 2.80 15.50 -6.75
N PHE A 378 1.50 15.39 -6.51
CA PHE A 378 0.69 14.24 -6.85
C PHE A 378 -0.37 14.63 -7.87
N THR A 379 -0.44 13.88 -8.95
CA THR A 379 -1.51 13.94 -9.94
C THR A 379 -2.16 12.57 -9.99
N ASN A 380 -3.21 12.40 -9.20
CA ASN A 380 -3.85 11.10 -9.00
C ASN A 380 -5.02 10.91 -9.96
N HIS A 381 -5.04 9.76 -10.63
CA HIS A 381 -6.14 9.30 -11.48
C HIS A 381 -6.94 8.18 -10.83
N GLY A 382 -6.75 7.99 -9.52
CA GLY A 382 -7.48 7.08 -8.65
C GLY A 382 -6.85 7.05 -7.25
N GLY A 383 -7.57 6.44 -6.29
CA GLY A 383 -7.08 6.02 -4.98
C GLY A 383 -6.63 7.14 -4.06
N GLN A 384 -5.48 6.97 -3.40
CA GLN A 384 -4.95 7.94 -2.43
C GLN A 384 -3.59 8.50 -2.85
N ALA A 385 -3.40 9.81 -2.78
CA ALA A 385 -2.08 10.41 -3.01
C ALA A 385 -1.14 10.11 -1.83
N VAL A 386 -1.66 10.19 -0.61
CA VAL A 386 -0.98 9.70 0.60
C VAL A 386 -1.94 8.87 1.43
N LEU A 387 -1.56 7.63 1.74
CA LEU A 387 -2.28 6.76 2.68
C LEU A 387 -1.40 6.45 3.88
N LEU A 388 -1.87 6.75 5.09
CA LEU A 388 -1.24 6.32 6.34
C LEU A 388 -2.18 5.36 7.06
N TRP A 389 -1.65 4.19 7.39
CA TRP A 389 -2.38 3.13 8.06
C TRP A 389 -1.63 2.64 9.29
N ASP A 390 -2.34 2.51 10.41
CA ASP A 390 -1.84 1.71 11.54
C ASP A 390 -2.83 0.72 12.16
N VAL A 391 -2.28 -0.18 12.98
CA VAL A 391 -3.03 -0.91 14.00
C VAL A 391 -3.43 0.09 15.08
N GLU A 392 -4.73 0.25 15.29
CA GLU A 392 -5.23 1.25 16.22
C GLU A 392 -4.64 1.12 17.63
N GLY A 393 -4.17 2.24 18.18
CA GLY A 393 -3.47 2.24 19.46
C GLY A 393 -1.98 1.96 19.36
N MET A 394 -1.42 1.71 18.17
CA MET A 394 0.00 1.86 17.94
C MET A 394 0.34 3.32 17.65
N ALA A 395 1.52 3.72 18.08
CA ALA A 395 1.96 5.10 18.11
C ALA A 395 2.57 5.51 16.78
N ASN A 396 1.90 6.37 16.02
CA ASN A 396 2.31 6.71 14.66
C ASN A 396 2.45 8.20 14.38
N ARG A 397 3.56 8.76 14.86
CA ARG A 397 3.98 10.09 14.41
C ARG A 397 4.26 10.06 12.92
N CYS A 398 3.72 11.01 12.19
CA CYS A 398 4.03 11.27 10.80
C CYS A 398 3.73 12.75 10.52
N SER A 399 4.50 13.35 9.61
CA SER A 399 4.20 14.69 9.09
C SER A 399 3.96 14.60 7.58
N ILE A 400 2.84 15.14 7.13
CA ILE A 400 2.47 15.25 5.72
C ILE A 400 2.30 16.73 5.45
N SER A 401 3.26 17.35 4.75
CA SER A 401 3.24 18.80 4.59
C SER A 401 3.75 19.38 3.28
N ASN A 402 3.23 20.53 2.86
CA ASN A 402 3.66 21.18 1.62
C ASN A 402 3.52 20.31 0.37
N ASN A 403 2.64 19.30 0.37
CA ASN A 403 2.41 18.49 -0.82
C ASN A 403 1.30 19.13 -1.66
N THR A 404 1.54 19.24 -2.97
CA THR A 404 0.53 19.68 -3.93
C THR A 404 -0.18 18.46 -4.50
N ILE A 405 -1.51 18.40 -4.37
CA ILE A 405 -2.30 17.23 -4.76
C ILE A 405 -3.37 17.67 -5.74
N HIS A 406 -3.39 17.05 -6.92
CA HIS A 406 -4.42 17.20 -7.93
C HIS A 406 -5.19 15.89 -8.04
N LEU A 407 -6.47 15.92 -7.69
CA LEU A 407 -7.40 14.80 -7.83
C LEU A 407 -8.08 14.89 -9.19
N LYS A 408 -7.72 13.98 -10.11
CA LYS A 408 -8.20 13.94 -11.50
C LYS A 408 -9.10 12.74 -11.81
N SER A 409 -9.26 11.79 -10.90
CA SER A 409 -9.97 10.54 -11.19
C SER A 409 -11.44 10.77 -11.51
N PRO A 410 -11.97 10.17 -12.60
CA PRO A 410 -13.39 10.06 -12.86
C PRO A 410 -14.06 8.91 -12.06
N ASP A 411 -13.32 8.17 -11.24
CA ASP A 411 -13.85 7.13 -10.37
C ASP A 411 -14.26 7.70 -9.00
N ASP A 412 -15.31 7.14 -8.41
CA ASP A 412 -15.72 7.46 -7.04
C ASP A 412 -14.59 7.01 -6.07
N PHE A 413 -14.48 7.65 -4.89
CA PHE A 413 -13.62 7.26 -3.74
C PHE A 413 -12.22 7.84 -3.56
N ASP A 414 -11.79 8.79 -4.39
CA ASP A 414 -10.46 9.36 -4.21
C ASP A 414 -10.32 10.13 -2.90
N SER A 415 -9.16 9.98 -2.26
CA SER A 415 -8.74 10.83 -1.15
C SER A 415 -7.37 11.42 -1.43
N GLY A 416 -7.21 12.74 -1.32
CA GLY A 416 -5.87 13.34 -1.39
C GLY A 416 -4.96 12.75 -0.31
N ILE A 417 -5.33 12.97 0.95
CA ILE A 417 -4.61 12.41 2.10
C ILE A 417 -5.59 11.58 2.91
N GLN A 418 -5.28 10.32 3.17
CA GLN A 418 -6.09 9.45 4.01
C GLN A 418 -5.27 8.90 5.18
N ILE A 419 -5.80 9.04 6.40
CA ILE A 419 -5.25 8.41 7.61
C ILE A 419 -6.30 7.48 8.22
N ILE A 420 -5.88 6.25 8.56
CA ILE A 420 -6.75 5.21 9.12
C ILE A 420 -6.09 4.60 10.35
N GLY A 421 -6.81 4.56 11.48
CA GLY A 421 -6.31 3.87 12.68
C GLY A 421 -5.06 4.52 13.29
N THR A 422 -4.77 5.78 12.94
CA THR A 422 -3.48 6.42 13.20
C THR A 422 -3.52 7.27 14.47
N THR A 423 -2.39 7.43 15.15
CA THR A 423 -2.25 8.35 16.29
C THR A 423 -1.11 9.33 16.07
N LYS A 424 -1.23 10.63 16.42
CA LYS A 424 -0.12 11.61 16.37
C LYS A 424 0.33 12.04 14.95
N ALA A 425 -0.55 11.97 13.95
CA ALA A 425 -0.27 12.51 12.62
C ALA A 425 -0.41 14.04 12.59
N SER A 426 0.46 14.72 11.84
CA SER A 426 0.40 16.14 11.50
C SER A 426 0.20 16.29 9.99
N ILE A 427 -0.89 16.90 9.56
CA ILE A 427 -1.23 17.15 8.16
C ILE A 427 -1.40 18.64 7.96
N CYS A 428 -0.53 19.27 7.17
CA CYS A 428 -0.49 20.73 7.11
C CYS A 428 0.09 21.31 5.82
N ASP A 429 -0.33 22.52 5.46
CA ASP A 429 0.19 23.25 4.31
C ASP A 429 0.07 22.46 2.98
N ASN A 430 -0.92 21.57 2.85
CA ASN A 430 -1.14 20.82 1.62
C ASN A 430 -2.24 21.51 0.78
N PRO A 431 -1.90 22.12 -0.37
CA PRO A 431 -2.90 22.52 -1.36
C PRO A 431 -3.42 21.28 -2.12
N ILE A 432 -4.74 21.13 -2.14
CA ILE A 432 -5.46 20.02 -2.73
C ILE A 432 -6.52 20.59 -3.68
N ASP A 433 -6.39 20.27 -4.95
CA ASP A 433 -7.29 20.69 -6.01
C ASP A 433 -8.07 19.52 -6.59
N TYR A 434 -9.36 19.72 -6.82
CA TYR A 434 -10.24 18.80 -7.52
C TYR A 434 -10.33 19.29 -8.98
N ASP A 435 -9.53 18.71 -9.86
CA ASP A 435 -9.31 19.19 -11.25
C ASP A 435 -10.48 18.84 -12.18
N GLY A 436 -11.69 19.29 -11.83
CA GLY A 436 -12.90 19.19 -12.64
C GLY A 436 -13.44 17.79 -12.88
N ALA A 437 -12.97 16.78 -12.15
CA ALA A 437 -13.52 15.43 -12.22
C ALA A 437 -14.96 15.42 -11.69
N SER A 438 -15.90 14.96 -12.51
CA SER A 438 -17.31 14.90 -12.17
C SER A 438 -17.65 13.60 -11.41
N VAL A 439 -17.44 13.57 -10.10
CA VAL A 439 -17.53 12.32 -9.33
C VAL A 439 -18.22 12.44 -7.98
N TRP A 440 -18.75 11.31 -7.53
CA TRP A 440 -19.44 11.16 -6.27
C TRP A 440 -18.40 10.87 -5.17
N GLU A 441 -18.25 11.79 -4.21
CA GLU A 441 -17.48 11.62 -2.95
C GLU A 441 -15.95 11.73 -2.95
N ASN A 442 -15.33 12.53 -3.82
CA ASN A 442 -13.91 12.87 -3.65
C ASN A 442 -13.65 13.59 -2.32
N LYS A 443 -12.61 13.18 -1.60
CA LYS A 443 -12.22 13.79 -0.33
C LYS A 443 -10.84 14.43 -0.43
N GLY A 444 -10.67 15.64 0.07
CA GLY A 444 -9.35 16.27 0.15
C GLY A 444 -8.51 15.55 1.19
N ILE A 445 -9.00 15.55 2.43
CA ILE A 445 -8.37 14.86 3.56
C ILE A 445 -9.40 13.99 4.28
N THR A 446 -9.06 12.73 4.51
CA THR A 446 -9.88 11.75 5.21
C THR A 446 -9.16 11.27 6.46
N ALA A 447 -9.79 11.38 7.63
CA ALA A 447 -9.25 10.92 8.91
C ALA A 447 -10.24 9.96 9.59
N TRP A 448 -9.95 8.67 9.52
CA TRP A 448 -10.81 7.59 10.02
C TRP A 448 -10.19 6.89 11.22
N ALA A 449 -10.99 6.69 12.27
CA ALA A 449 -10.60 5.94 13.47
C ALA A 449 -9.23 6.37 14.03
N SER A 450 -8.93 7.66 13.98
CA SER A 450 -7.63 8.22 14.34
C SER A 450 -7.75 9.05 15.62
N THR A 451 -6.64 9.25 16.32
CA THR A 451 -6.64 9.96 17.61
C THR A 451 -5.44 10.87 17.75
N ASN A 452 -5.55 12.00 18.46
CA ASN A 452 -4.41 12.89 18.69
C ASN A 452 -3.72 13.34 17.39
N CYS A 453 -4.49 13.75 16.38
CA CYS A 453 -3.96 14.24 15.11
C CYS A 453 -4.14 15.75 14.99
N ILE A 454 -3.26 16.42 14.24
CA ILE A 454 -3.39 17.83 13.89
C ILE A 454 -3.57 17.92 12.37
N ILE A 455 -4.68 18.51 11.92
CA ILE A 455 -4.96 18.80 10.52
C ILE A 455 -5.13 20.31 10.41
N THR A 456 -4.08 21.00 9.94
CA THR A 456 -4.00 22.46 10.02
C THR A 456 -3.50 23.14 8.75
N ASN A 457 -4.08 24.28 8.38
CA ASN A 457 -3.59 25.10 7.26
C ASN A 457 -3.52 24.37 5.91
N ASN A 458 -4.46 23.45 5.65
CA ASN A 458 -4.61 22.83 4.34
C ASN A 458 -5.62 23.61 3.50
N ASP A 459 -5.45 23.61 2.18
CA ASP A 459 -6.35 24.28 1.24
C ASP A 459 -6.99 23.24 0.33
N CYS A 460 -8.30 23.05 0.45
CA CYS A 460 -9.08 22.15 -0.40
C CYS A 460 -9.94 22.98 -1.35
N THR A 461 -9.55 23.08 -2.62
CA THR A 461 -10.18 23.99 -3.59
C THR A 461 -10.78 23.24 -4.77
N GLN A 462 -12.07 23.50 -5.07
CA GLN A 462 -12.74 23.05 -6.29
C GLN A 462 -12.65 24.14 -7.37
N ASN A 463 -11.93 23.87 -8.45
CA ASN A 463 -11.69 24.85 -9.53
C ASN A 463 -12.70 24.80 -10.70
N SER A 464 -13.60 23.81 -10.77
CA SER A 464 -14.56 23.70 -11.88
C SER A 464 -15.88 24.43 -11.65
N SER A 465 -16.43 24.98 -12.73
CA SER A 465 -17.75 25.64 -12.80
C SER A 465 -18.92 24.66 -13.03
N SER A 466 -18.63 23.35 -13.15
CA SER A 466 -19.65 22.30 -13.12
C SER A 466 -20.28 22.27 -11.73
N THR A 467 -21.56 21.92 -11.66
CA THR A 467 -22.41 21.79 -10.47
C THR A 467 -21.65 21.37 -9.20
N LEU A 468 -22.05 21.84 -8.00
CA LEU A 468 -21.49 21.40 -6.70
C LEU A 468 -21.58 19.87 -6.53
N GLU A 469 -20.65 19.13 -7.13
CA GLU A 469 -20.59 17.67 -7.10
C GLU A 469 -20.08 17.21 -5.73
N ALA A 470 -20.38 15.97 -5.33
CA ALA A 470 -20.37 15.49 -3.94
C ALA A 470 -19.00 15.41 -3.24
N ASN A 471 -18.05 16.32 -3.51
CA ASN A 471 -16.75 16.39 -2.86
C ASN A 471 -16.84 16.83 -1.38
N THR A 472 -15.80 16.53 -0.62
CA THR A 472 -15.65 16.93 0.79
C THR A 472 -14.22 17.41 1.04
N GLY A 473 -14.04 18.63 1.54
CA GLY A 473 -12.72 19.16 1.90
C GLY A 473 -12.01 18.27 2.92
N VAL A 474 -12.52 18.22 4.16
CA VAL A 474 -12.03 17.32 5.21
C VAL A 474 -13.16 16.44 5.73
N GLN A 475 -12.93 15.13 5.83
CA GLN A 475 -13.83 14.17 6.46
C GLN A 475 -13.18 13.56 7.71
N ALA A 476 -13.76 13.80 8.88
CA ALA A 476 -13.32 13.26 10.16
C ALA A 476 -14.35 12.24 10.68
N PHE A 477 -13.97 10.96 10.78
CA PHE A 477 -14.85 9.89 11.28
C PHE A 477 -14.18 9.15 12.43
N TYR A 478 -14.78 9.19 13.62
CA TYR A 478 -14.19 8.64 14.84
C TYR A 478 -12.82 9.26 15.17
N LEU A 479 -12.64 10.53 14.84
CA LEU A 479 -11.43 11.30 15.10
C LEU A 479 -11.50 11.93 16.49
N SER A 480 -10.77 11.39 17.47
CA SER A 480 -10.80 11.88 18.86
C SER A 480 -9.54 12.63 19.28
N GLU A 481 -9.65 13.49 20.29
CA GLU A 481 -8.54 14.25 20.89
C GLU A 481 -7.66 14.96 19.86
N SER A 482 -8.24 15.39 18.75
CA SER A 482 -7.52 15.92 17.59
C SER A 482 -7.82 17.41 17.40
N LYS A 483 -7.09 18.06 16.51
CA LYS A 483 -7.29 19.46 16.18
C LYS A 483 -7.47 19.63 14.68
N LEU A 484 -8.61 20.20 14.29
CA LEU A 484 -8.86 20.73 12.96
C LEU A 484 -8.77 22.25 13.05
N ASP A 485 -7.76 22.86 12.42
CA ASP A 485 -7.47 24.30 12.57
C ASP A 485 -7.12 24.97 11.25
N CYS A 486 -7.48 26.23 11.02
CA CYS A 486 -6.94 27.01 9.91
C CYS A 486 -7.11 26.43 8.49
N ASN A 487 -7.99 25.45 8.25
CA ASN A 487 -8.14 24.85 6.93
C ASN A 487 -9.09 25.68 6.07
N TYR A 488 -8.82 25.71 4.76
CA TYR A 488 -9.61 26.38 3.75
C TYR A 488 -10.39 25.39 2.90
N TYR A 489 -11.63 25.75 2.64
CA TYR A 489 -12.55 24.99 1.82
C TYR A 489 -13.12 25.94 0.77
N THR A 490 -12.68 25.81 -0.48
CA THR A 490 -13.13 26.70 -1.57
C THR A 490 -14.08 25.94 -2.49
N ALA A 491 -15.34 26.35 -2.51
CA ALA A 491 -16.40 25.85 -3.39
C ALA A 491 -16.63 24.31 -3.34
N ASN A 492 -16.31 23.67 -2.21
CA ASN A 492 -16.66 22.25 -2.00
C ASN A 492 -18.16 22.09 -1.73
N ASN A 493 -18.77 20.98 -2.15
CA ASN A 493 -20.12 20.59 -1.75
C ASN A 493 -20.22 20.48 -0.21
N LYS A 494 -19.28 19.78 0.41
CA LYS A 494 -19.06 19.80 1.86
C LYS A 494 -17.67 20.36 2.18
N GLY A 495 -17.58 21.38 3.03
CA GLY A 495 -16.28 21.88 3.49
C GLY A 495 -15.66 20.92 4.50
N LEU A 496 -16.27 20.85 5.68
CA LEU A 496 -15.88 19.95 6.76
C LEU A 496 -17.03 19.01 7.12
N HIS A 497 -16.78 17.70 7.13
CA HIS A 497 -17.75 16.67 7.47
C HIS A 497 -17.26 15.84 8.67
N VAL A 498 -17.96 15.93 9.81
CA VAL A 498 -17.63 15.22 11.04
C VAL A 498 -18.66 14.13 11.30
N LEU A 499 -18.17 12.92 11.57
CA LEU A 499 -18.96 11.69 11.64
C LEU A 499 -18.65 10.91 12.92
N GLY A 500 -19.68 10.44 13.61
CA GLY A 500 -19.53 9.55 14.75
C GLY A 500 -18.88 10.21 15.99
N SER A 501 -18.53 9.39 16.97
CA SER A 501 -17.89 9.86 18.20
C SER A 501 -16.49 10.41 17.91
N CYS A 502 -16.31 11.72 17.96
CA CYS A 502 -15.07 12.46 17.73
C CYS A 502 -14.65 13.22 19.01
N LEU A 503 -14.71 12.55 20.17
CA LEU A 503 -14.67 13.22 21.47
C LEU A 503 -13.43 14.09 21.62
N ASN A 504 -13.65 15.28 22.18
CA ASN A 504 -12.58 16.22 22.53
C ASN A 504 -11.76 16.71 21.32
N THR A 505 -12.27 16.55 20.10
CA THR A 505 -11.69 17.13 18.90
C THR A 505 -12.09 18.60 18.77
N GLU A 506 -11.09 19.46 18.52
CA GLU A 506 -11.27 20.89 18.32
C GLU A 506 -11.57 21.21 16.86
N VAL A 507 -12.58 22.04 16.63
CA VAL A 507 -12.90 22.56 15.29
C VAL A 507 -12.80 24.09 15.37
N THR A 508 -11.61 24.58 15.08
CA THR A 508 -11.24 26.00 15.26
C THR A 508 -10.82 26.62 13.95
N THR A 509 -11.10 27.91 13.78
CA THR A 509 -10.59 28.75 12.69
C THR A 509 -10.68 28.15 11.28
N GLN A 510 -11.74 27.39 11.00
CA GLN A 510 -12.03 26.86 9.66
C GLN A 510 -12.54 27.98 8.75
N HIS A 511 -12.14 27.99 7.48
CA HIS A 511 -12.54 29.02 6.51
C HIS A 511 -13.31 28.39 5.34
N PHE A 512 -14.58 28.79 5.20
CA PHE A 512 -15.48 28.33 4.13
C PHE A 512 -15.62 29.44 3.07
N LEU A 513 -15.03 29.24 1.88
CA LEU A 513 -14.93 30.22 0.80
C LEU A 513 -15.78 29.79 -0.40
N GLY A 514 -16.62 30.69 -0.91
CA GLY A 514 -17.47 30.40 -2.07
C GLY A 514 -18.72 29.59 -1.73
N PRO A 515 -19.55 29.23 -2.73
CA PRO A 515 -20.79 28.52 -2.48
C PRO A 515 -20.52 27.09 -2.05
N HIS A 516 -21.16 26.66 -0.97
CA HIS A 516 -21.20 25.28 -0.51
C HIS A 516 -22.65 24.80 -0.49
N THR A 517 -22.89 23.49 -0.66
CA THR A 517 -24.19 22.91 -0.31
C THR A 517 -24.32 22.83 1.21
N THR A 518 -23.25 22.39 1.88
CA THR A 518 -23.12 22.36 3.34
C THR A 518 -21.69 22.67 3.75
N GLY A 519 -21.40 23.90 4.18
CA GLY A 519 -20.04 24.28 4.61
C GLY A 519 -19.52 23.38 5.75
N LEU A 520 -20.25 23.33 6.86
CA LEU A 520 -19.98 22.46 8.00
C LEU A 520 -21.09 21.44 8.19
N PHE A 521 -20.77 20.15 8.17
CA PHE A 521 -21.75 19.08 8.33
C PHE A 521 -21.35 18.11 9.45
N TYR A 522 -22.22 17.94 10.44
CA TYR A 522 -22.05 16.94 11.51
C TYR A 522 -23.10 15.84 11.33
N ASP A 523 -22.71 14.57 11.32
CA ASP A 523 -23.64 13.44 11.24
C ASP A 523 -23.34 12.34 12.28
N ASN A 524 -24.34 12.00 13.10
CA ASN A 524 -24.19 11.14 14.28
C ASN A 524 -22.95 11.49 15.15
N ALA A 525 -22.59 12.78 15.17
CA ALA A 525 -21.29 13.24 15.64
C ALA A 525 -21.29 13.73 17.10
N SER A 526 -20.16 13.55 17.78
CA SER A 526 -19.92 14.19 19.09
C SER A 526 -18.48 14.67 19.20
N THR A 527 -18.29 15.98 19.25
CA THR A 527 -16.96 16.62 19.44
C THR A 527 -16.83 17.18 20.85
N LYS A 528 -17.02 18.49 20.99
CA LYS A 528 -17.19 19.24 22.23
C LYS A 528 -17.83 20.59 21.89
N LYS A 529 -18.30 21.31 22.91
CA LYS A 529 -18.72 22.70 22.77
C LYS A 529 -17.57 23.57 22.25
N GLN A 530 -17.86 24.43 21.28
CA GLN A 530 -16.88 25.30 20.63
C GLN A 530 -17.23 26.75 20.99
N ILE A 531 -16.36 27.46 21.72
CA ILE A 531 -16.64 28.82 22.22
C ILE A 531 -15.68 29.80 21.59
N HIS A 532 -16.20 30.76 20.83
CA HIS A 532 -15.43 31.83 20.16
C HIS A 532 -14.27 31.27 19.33
N ASN A 533 -14.49 30.12 18.67
CA ASN A 533 -13.44 29.33 18.04
C ASN A 533 -13.07 29.77 16.62
N GLY A 534 -13.71 30.81 16.09
CA GLY A 534 -13.19 31.55 14.93
C GLY A 534 -13.45 30.96 13.55
N ASN A 535 -14.37 30.00 13.42
CA ASN A 535 -14.76 29.50 12.10
C ASN A 535 -15.43 30.63 11.31
N ALA A 536 -15.07 30.80 10.05
CA ALA A 536 -15.46 31.92 9.20
C ALA A 536 -16.16 31.46 7.91
N TRP A 537 -17.26 32.13 7.56
CA TRP A 537 -18.07 31.92 6.36
C TRP A 537 -17.90 33.13 5.42
N GLU A 538 -16.98 33.02 4.46
CA GLU A 538 -16.47 34.12 3.63
C GLU A 538 -17.10 34.17 2.23
N TYR A 539 -18.43 34.16 2.15
CA TYR A 539 -19.14 34.28 0.87
C TYR A 539 -20.49 34.98 0.99
N ALA A 540 -20.98 35.52 -0.13
CA ALA A 540 -22.29 36.14 -0.20
C ALA A 540 -23.38 35.07 0.00
N PRO A 541 -24.42 35.32 0.80
CA PRO A 541 -25.47 34.35 1.07
C PRO A 541 -26.16 33.96 -0.25
N SER A 542 -25.80 32.79 -0.78
CA SER A 542 -26.55 32.10 -1.81
C SER A 542 -27.44 31.05 -1.12
N THR A 543 -28.52 30.61 -1.78
CA THR A 543 -29.40 29.58 -1.22
C THR A 543 -28.64 28.26 -1.10
N GLY A 544 -28.32 27.83 0.13
CA GLY A 544 -27.58 26.62 0.49
C GLY A 544 -27.19 26.67 1.98
N GLN A 545 -27.08 25.52 2.66
CA GLN A 545 -26.83 25.48 4.10
C GLN A 545 -25.38 25.87 4.41
N ASN A 546 -25.15 26.83 5.30
CA ASN A 546 -23.79 27.18 5.74
C ASN A 546 -23.27 26.15 6.74
N ALA A 547 -24.15 25.68 7.62
CA ALA A 547 -23.88 24.62 8.58
C ALA A 547 -25.13 23.74 8.78
N ALA A 548 -24.96 22.43 8.79
CA ALA A 548 -26.04 21.49 9.08
C ALA A 548 -25.64 20.44 10.11
N LEU A 549 -26.58 20.13 10.99
CA LEU A 549 -26.53 19.08 11.97
C LEU A 549 -27.47 17.97 11.50
N GLY A 550 -26.89 16.84 11.15
CA GLY A 550 -27.60 15.63 10.77
C GLY A 550 -28.44 15.06 11.91
N THR A 551 -29.13 13.97 11.62
CA THR A 551 -30.01 13.33 12.60
C THR A 551 -29.20 12.63 13.71
N GLY A 552 -29.80 12.48 14.89
CA GLY A 552 -29.19 11.68 15.96
C GLY A 552 -28.02 12.36 16.68
N ILE A 553 -28.05 13.68 16.84
CA ILE A 553 -26.97 14.45 17.48
C ILE A 553 -27.48 15.22 18.71
N ASP A 554 -26.71 15.18 19.79
CA ASP A 554 -26.89 16.06 20.96
C ASP A 554 -26.39 17.47 20.63
N ILE A 555 -27.33 18.40 20.47
CA ILE A 555 -27.07 19.81 20.16
C ILE A 555 -26.22 20.47 21.26
N GLN A 556 -26.48 20.17 22.53
CA GLN A 556 -25.81 20.84 23.65
C GLN A 556 -24.34 20.44 23.72
N ALA A 557 -24.05 19.15 23.52
CA ALA A 557 -22.69 18.61 23.52
C ALA A 557 -21.83 19.13 22.35
N ASN A 558 -22.45 19.55 21.24
CA ASN A 558 -21.79 19.98 20.00
C ASN A 558 -21.95 21.48 19.70
N MET A 559 -22.47 22.27 20.65
CA MET A 559 -22.89 23.65 20.42
C MET A 559 -21.73 24.58 20.04
N PHE A 560 -21.98 25.49 19.10
CA PHE A 560 -21.10 26.62 18.79
C PHE A 560 -21.61 27.88 19.49
N ILE A 561 -20.76 28.50 20.31
CA ILE A 561 -20.96 29.88 20.79
C ILE A 561 -20.10 30.80 19.93
N VAL A 562 -20.74 31.75 19.28
CA VAL A 562 -20.11 32.73 18.37
C VAL A 562 -20.37 34.15 18.86
N ASP A 563 -19.46 35.07 18.57
CA ASP A 563 -19.67 36.50 18.78
C ASP A 563 -19.92 37.21 17.43
N PRO A 564 -21.19 37.55 17.11
CA PRO A 564 -21.50 38.27 15.87
C PRO A 564 -20.89 39.69 15.82
N SER A 565 -20.47 40.26 16.95
CA SER A 565 -19.86 41.61 16.99
C SER A 565 -18.41 41.64 16.54
N ASP A 566 -17.71 40.50 16.60
CA ASP A 566 -16.36 40.34 16.03
C ASP A 566 -16.38 40.27 14.50
N GLY A 567 -17.55 40.03 13.90
CA GLY A 567 -17.78 40.09 12.46
C GLY A 567 -18.90 39.15 12.00
N ALA A 568 -19.66 39.59 10.99
CA ALA A 568 -20.74 38.78 10.42
C ALA A 568 -20.26 37.44 9.83
N ILE A 569 -18.99 37.37 9.42
CA ILE A 569 -18.39 36.14 8.89
C ILE A 569 -18.26 35.04 9.95
N PHE A 570 -18.28 35.34 11.25
CA PHE A 570 -18.15 34.34 12.32
C PHE A 570 -19.49 33.77 12.77
N ALA A 571 -20.61 34.28 12.24
CA ALA A 571 -21.96 33.85 12.55
C ALA A 571 -22.66 33.40 11.25
N PRO A 572 -22.80 32.08 11.00
CA PRO A 572 -23.42 31.59 9.78
C PRO A 572 -24.89 32.01 9.68
N VAL A 573 -25.33 32.41 8.48
CA VAL A 573 -26.70 32.89 8.23
C VAL A 573 -27.70 31.73 8.08
N ASP A 574 -27.28 30.62 7.47
CA ASP A 574 -28.12 29.44 7.25
C ASP A 574 -27.62 28.22 8.06
N VAL A 575 -28.33 27.92 9.15
CA VAL A 575 -27.97 26.87 10.13
C VAL A 575 -29.17 25.98 10.38
N ASP A 576 -28.97 24.66 10.32
CA ASP A 576 -30.00 23.68 10.66
C ASP A 576 -29.50 22.68 11.72
N PRO A 577 -30.09 22.60 12.93
CA PRO A 577 -31.08 23.52 13.49
C PRO A 577 -30.42 24.80 13.99
N GLN A 578 -31.16 25.91 13.94
CA GLN A 578 -30.70 27.22 14.43
C GLN A 578 -30.20 27.21 15.88
N ALA A 579 -30.70 26.32 16.73
CA ALA A 579 -30.26 26.19 18.12
C ALA A 579 -28.81 25.69 18.29
N TRP A 580 -28.19 25.18 17.21
CA TRP A 580 -26.81 24.68 17.22
C TRP A 580 -25.78 25.80 17.35
N PHE A 581 -26.08 26.99 16.84
CA PHE A 581 -25.25 28.19 16.95
C PHE A 581 -25.91 29.21 17.87
N GLN A 582 -25.24 29.56 18.96
CA GLN A 582 -25.70 30.57 19.92
C GLN A 582 -24.81 31.81 19.89
N SER A 583 -25.42 32.98 19.95
CA SER A 583 -24.70 34.25 20.01
C SER A 583 -24.38 34.66 21.44
N GLU A 584 -23.12 35.01 21.71
CA GLU A 584 -22.67 35.62 22.95
C GLU A 584 -21.81 36.85 22.62
N MET A 585 -22.20 38.02 23.11
CA MET A 585 -21.52 39.30 22.82
C MET A 585 -20.36 39.56 23.80
N GLY A 586 -19.28 40.16 23.32
CA GLY A 586 -18.09 40.47 24.12
C GLY A 586 -17.14 39.28 24.30
N GLY A 587 -17.23 38.30 23.41
CA GLY A 587 -16.28 37.21 23.27
C GLY A 587 -14.92 37.67 22.75
N ASN A 588 -13.96 36.75 22.71
CA ASN A 588 -12.69 36.95 22.03
C ASN A 588 -12.58 35.88 20.94
N THR A 589 -13.12 36.17 19.76
CA THR A 589 -13.09 35.23 18.63
C THR A 589 -11.65 34.96 18.21
N LYS A 590 -11.27 33.68 18.20
CA LYS A 590 -9.98 33.23 17.67
C LYS A 590 -9.88 33.58 16.19
N THR A 591 -8.69 33.92 15.74
CA THR A 591 -8.40 34.14 14.32
C THR A 591 -7.20 33.31 13.91
N CYS A 592 -7.21 32.82 12.68
CA CYS A 592 -6.04 32.18 12.10
C CYS A 592 -5.13 33.24 11.45
N ASN A 593 -3.82 33.09 11.60
CA ASN A 593 -2.84 33.82 10.78
C ASN A 593 -2.00 32.82 9.96
N HIS A 594 -2.46 32.58 8.74
CA HIS A 594 -1.95 31.60 7.79
C HIS A 594 -0.47 31.78 7.43
N ALA A 595 0.06 33.00 7.50
CA ALA A 595 1.48 33.24 7.26
C ALA A 595 2.38 32.76 8.41
N THR A 596 1.80 32.41 9.55
CA THR A 596 2.53 32.09 10.78
C THR A 596 2.14 30.75 11.41
N VAL A 597 1.04 30.14 10.97
CA VAL A 597 0.66 28.80 11.39
C VAL A 597 1.55 27.81 10.67
N GLY A 598 2.35 27.07 11.43
CA GLY A 598 3.25 26.07 10.89
C GLY A 598 2.85 24.66 11.31
N CYS A 599 3.33 23.69 10.52
CA CYS A 599 3.32 22.29 10.87
C CYS A 599 3.93 22.02 12.25
N THR A 600 3.12 21.49 13.16
CA THR A 600 3.60 21.04 14.48
C THR A 600 3.14 19.62 14.72
N LEU A 601 4.05 18.78 15.20
CA LEU A 601 3.67 17.45 15.64
C LEU A 601 2.78 17.54 16.87
N PRO A 602 1.76 16.69 16.98
CA PRO A 602 0.97 16.61 18.19
C PRO A 602 1.89 16.25 19.39
N PRO A 603 1.71 16.90 20.56
CA PRO A 603 2.42 16.50 21.76
C PRO A 603 2.16 15.01 22.09
N PRO A 604 3.05 14.35 22.83
CA PRO A 604 2.89 12.94 23.21
C PRO A 604 1.51 12.65 23.83
N ASN A 605 0.97 13.61 24.59
CA ASN A 605 -0.40 13.63 25.07
C ASN A 605 -1.03 14.95 24.63
N PHE A 606 -2.04 14.92 23.76
CA PHE A 606 -2.85 16.10 23.46
C PHE A 606 -3.67 16.46 24.71
N GLN A 607 -3.11 17.31 25.55
CA GLN A 607 -3.82 17.80 26.72
C GLN A 607 -4.77 18.91 26.28
N ASN A 608 -6.01 18.53 25.94
CA ASN A 608 -7.08 19.49 25.94
C ASN A 608 -7.45 19.82 27.39
N SER A 609 -7.44 21.09 27.76
CA SER A 609 -7.82 21.54 29.11
C SER A 609 -9.33 21.45 29.36
N ASP A 610 -10.12 21.24 28.31
CA ASP A 610 -11.57 21.12 28.39
C ASP A 610 -12.00 19.64 28.48
N GLU A 611 -12.39 19.24 29.70
CA GLU A 611 -12.84 17.89 30.01
C GLU A 611 -14.38 17.77 30.04
N GLU A 612 -15.14 18.81 29.65
CA GLU A 612 -16.61 18.84 29.82
C GLU A 612 -17.32 17.69 29.10
N ILE A 613 -16.94 17.43 27.84
CA ILE A 613 -17.53 16.32 27.08
C ILE A 613 -17.17 14.96 27.70
N ILE A 614 -15.96 14.81 28.24
CA ILE A 614 -15.53 13.59 28.94
C ILE A 614 -16.37 13.38 30.20
N ARG A 615 -16.62 14.44 30.98
CA ARG A 615 -17.51 14.38 32.14
C ARG A 615 -18.95 14.00 31.76
N THR A 616 -19.43 14.46 30.61
CA THR A 616 -20.77 14.15 30.09
C THR A 616 -20.91 12.67 29.71
N VAL A 617 -19.86 12.04 29.18
CA VAL A 617 -19.80 10.59 28.96
C VAL A 617 -19.78 9.85 30.31
N VAL A 618 -18.91 10.27 31.23
CA VAL A 618 -18.72 9.64 32.54
C VAL A 618 -19.99 9.68 33.40
N SER A 619 -20.78 10.75 33.29
CA SER A 619 -22.06 10.90 33.99
C SER A 619 -23.22 10.15 33.31
N GLY A 620 -23.00 9.58 32.12
CA GLY A 620 -24.04 8.91 31.32
C GLY A 620 -25.04 9.89 30.69
N GLN A 621 -24.66 11.17 30.53
CA GLN A 621 -25.52 12.21 29.98
C GLN A 621 -25.38 12.38 28.46
N LEU A 622 -24.30 11.89 27.84
CA LEU A 622 -24.17 11.91 26.39
C LEU A 622 -25.10 10.87 25.78
N THR A 623 -25.98 11.29 24.87
CA THR A 623 -26.94 10.39 24.22
C THR A 623 -26.78 10.42 22.71
N PHE A 624 -26.97 9.25 22.10
CA PHE A 624 -27.01 9.07 20.65
C PHE A 624 -28.39 8.50 20.28
N PRO A 625 -29.31 9.31 19.73
CA PRO A 625 -30.64 8.84 19.37
C PRO A 625 -30.65 7.72 18.33
N ASN A 626 -29.65 7.70 17.43
CA ASN A 626 -29.41 6.64 16.47
C ASN A 626 -28.14 5.87 16.86
N TYR A 627 -28.09 4.58 16.58
CA TYR A 627 -26.89 3.75 16.77
C TYR A 627 -26.31 3.81 18.20
N ALA A 628 -27.18 3.95 19.20
CA ALA A 628 -26.82 4.23 20.59
C ALA A 628 -25.77 3.28 21.17
N ASP A 629 -25.88 1.98 20.87
CA ASP A 629 -25.00 0.96 21.41
C ASP A 629 -23.55 1.15 20.91
N CYS A 630 -23.35 1.27 19.60
CA CYS A 630 -22.02 1.39 19.01
C CYS A 630 -21.42 2.77 19.29
N LEU A 631 -22.17 3.86 19.11
CA LEU A 631 -21.66 5.21 19.34
C LEU A 631 -21.38 5.47 20.82
N GLY A 632 -22.24 4.95 21.73
CA GLY A 632 -22.00 4.98 23.17
C GLY A 632 -20.77 4.16 23.57
N TRP A 633 -20.55 3.01 22.95
CA TRP A 633 -19.34 2.21 23.15
C TRP A 633 -18.08 2.92 22.67
N MET A 634 -18.11 3.54 21.48
CA MET A 634 -17.01 4.34 20.93
C MET A 634 -16.68 5.53 21.84
N ALA A 635 -17.70 6.27 22.29
CA ALA A 635 -17.53 7.39 23.23
C ALA A 635 -16.93 6.92 24.56
N THR A 636 -17.38 5.77 25.09
CA THR A 636 -16.84 5.16 26.31
C THR A 636 -15.36 4.81 26.15
N ARG A 637 -14.99 4.16 25.04
CA ARG A 637 -13.60 3.79 24.74
C ARG A 637 -12.71 5.03 24.63
N GLN A 638 -13.13 6.05 23.89
CA GLN A 638 -12.38 7.31 23.74
C GLN A 638 -12.20 8.04 25.07
N ALA A 639 -13.26 8.11 25.90
CA ALA A 639 -13.17 8.71 27.24
C ALA A 639 -12.22 7.95 28.17
N LEU A 640 -12.26 6.61 28.17
CA LEU A 640 -11.33 5.78 28.93
C LEU A 640 -9.89 5.95 28.44
N GLY A 641 -9.67 6.01 27.12
CA GLY A 641 -8.36 6.28 26.54
C GLY A 641 -7.78 7.61 27.02
N TRP A 642 -8.59 8.67 27.01
CA TRP A 642 -8.21 9.98 27.55
C TRP A 642 -7.88 9.94 29.05
N ILE A 643 -8.69 9.25 29.86
CA ILE A 643 -8.46 9.08 31.32
C ILE A 643 -7.10 8.42 31.58
N VAL A 644 -6.79 7.34 30.84
CA VAL A 644 -5.56 6.57 31.03
C VAL A 644 -4.32 7.36 30.58
N ARG A 645 -4.37 8.00 29.40
CA ARG A 645 -3.28 8.84 28.88
C ARG A 645 -2.93 10.02 29.81
N ASN A 646 -3.92 10.54 30.52
CA ASN A 646 -3.73 11.64 31.48
C ASN A 646 -3.48 11.17 32.92
N ASN A 647 -3.35 9.85 33.16
CA ASN A 647 -3.12 9.26 34.47
C ASN A 647 -4.19 9.62 35.52
N LEU A 648 -5.46 9.59 35.11
CA LEU A 648 -6.61 10.01 35.92
C LEU A 648 -7.47 8.85 36.45
N GLN A 649 -7.03 7.60 36.28
CA GLN A 649 -7.75 6.39 36.70
C GLN A 649 -8.07 6.35 38.20
N ASN A 650 -7.26 7.02 39.02
CA ASN A 650 -7.44 7.09 40.47
C ASN A 650 -7.99 8.44 40.94
N SER A 651 -8.35 9.33 40.02
CA SER A 651 -8.91 10.64 40.39
C SER A 651 -10.32 10.49 40.94
N THR A 652 -10.71 11.38 41.85
CA THR A 652 -12.06 11.34 42.47
C THR A 652 -13.18 11.48 41.44
N ALA A 653 -12.91 12.15 40.33
CA ALA A 653 -13.89 12.36 39.24
C ALA A 653 -14.09 11.12 38.37
N TYR A 654 -13.05 10.29 38.18
CA TYR A 654 -13.05 9.23 37.16
C TYR A 654 -12.85 7.81 37.73
N ALA A 655 -12.43 7.66 38.98
CA ALA A 655 -12.08 6.36 39.56
C ALA A 655 -13.22 5.34 39.57
N ASN A 656 -14.45 5.78 39.89
CA ASN A 656 -15.61 4.89 39.87
C ASN A 656 -15.91 4.42 38.44
N TYR A 657 -15.88 5.34 37.48
CA TYR A 657 -16.13 5.04 36.07
C TYR A 657 -15.08 4.10 35.49
N TRP A 658 -13.80 4.35 35.78
CA TRP A 658 -12.69 3.46 35.42
C TRP A 658 -12.90 2.07 36.00
N THR A 659 -13.16 1.95 37.31
CA THR A 659 -13.33 0.66 37.99
C THR A 659 -14.49 -0.16 37.41
N GLN A 660 -15.59 0.50 37.02
CA GLN A 660 -16.75 -0.16 36.42
C GLN A 660 -16.49 -0.64 34.98
N ASN A 661 -15.66 0.07 34.23
CA ASN A 661 -15.49 -0.16 32.80
C ASN A 661 -14.15 -0.82 32.42
N ALA A 662 -13.16 -0.89 33.30
CA ALA A 662 -11.82 -1.38 33.00
C ALA A 662 -11.77 -2.81 32.45
N THR A 663 -12.74 -3.66 32.83
CA THR A 663 -12.85 -5.06 32.38
C THR A 663 -13.78 -5.26 31.18
N THR A 664 -14.44 -4.19 30.72
CA THR A 664 -15.25 -4.23 29.49
C THR A 664 -14.35 -4.22 28.26
N SER A 665 -14.90 -4.55 27.08
CA SER A 665 -14.17 -4.46 25.81
C SER A 665 -13.58 -3.05 25.57
N ALA A 666 -14.33 -1.98 25.89
CA ALA A 666 -13.86 -0.61 25.77
C ALA A 666 -12.69 -0.29 26.72
N GLY A 667 -12.76 -0.74 27.98
CA GLY A 667 -11.69 -0.53 28.96
C GLY A 667 -10.42 -1.31 28.65
N ILE A 668 -10.56 -2.56 28.19
CA ILE A 668 -9.43 -3.40 27.76
C ILE A 668 -8.70 -2.75 26.58
N LEU A 669 -9.45 -2.27 25.57
CA LEU A 669 -8.86 -1.58 24.41
C LEU A 669 -8.19 -0.25 24.79
N ALA A 670 -8.83 0.56 25.63
CA ALA A 670 -8.24 1.81 26.11
C ALA A 670 -6.93 1.59 26.89
N GLN A 671 -6.85 0.55 27.72
CA GLN A 671 -5.62 0.19 28.42
C GLN A 671 -4.55 -0.32 27.43
N LEU A 672 -4.94 -1.06 26.41
CA LEU A 672 -4.04 -1.57 25.38
C LEU A 672 -3.40 -0.43 24.57
N GLU A 673 -4.20 0.59 24.19
CA GLU A 673 -3.71 1.82 23.55
C GLU A 673 -2.73 2.61 24.43
N PHE A 674 -2.86 2.55 25.75
CA PHE A 674 -1.89 3.18 26.65
C PHE A 674 -0.60 2.39 26.77
N ASN A 675 -0.67 1.06 26.84
CA ASN A 675 0.51 0.21 26.95
C ASN A 675 1.48 0.38 25.76
N SER A 676 1.00 0.82 24.59
CA SER A 676 1.86 1.18 23.46
C SER A 676 2.67 2.45 23.70
N THR A 677 2.22 3.36 24.57
CA THR A 677 2.95 4.58 24.95
C THR A 677 4.20 4.25 25.77
N ASP A 678 4.14 3.24 26.64
CA ASP A 678 5.32 2.72 27.35
C ASP A 678 6.33 2.10 26.36
N TRP A 679 5.82 1.43 25.33
CA TRP A 679 6.66 0.93 24.24
C TRP A 679 7.34 2.08 23.48
N GLU A 680 6.64 3.17 23.15
CA GLU A 680 7.24 4.37 22.51
C GLU A 680 8.48 4.85 23.26
N GLN A 681 8.38 4.97 24.60
CA GLN A 681 9.49 5.43 25.44
C GLN A 681 10.68 4.46 25.39
N SER A 682 10.41 3.16 25.39
CA SER A 682 11.44 2.12 25.26
C SER A 682 12.15 2.17 23.89
N GLN A 683 11.43 2.51 22.81
CA GLN A 683 12.01 2.66 21.48
C GLN A 683 12.98 3.84 21.40
N GLY A 684 12.64 4.99 21.99
CA GLY A 684 13.54 6.14 22.03
C GLY A 684 14.89 5.82 22.71
N THR A 685 14.89 4.90 23.69
CA THR A 685 16.13 4.42 24.33
C THR A 685 16.97 3.55 23.39
N LEU A 686 16.34 2.60 22.68
CA LEU A 686 17.01 1.75 21.70
C LEU A 686 17.57 2.55 20.53
N GLU A 687 16.81 3.53 20.01
CA GLU A 687 17.27 4.44 18.97
C GLU A 687 18.50 5.24 19.43
N SER A 688 18.51 5.73 20.67
CA SER A 688 19.67 6.41 21.24
C SER A 688 20.91 5.50 21.32
N GLN A 689 20.73 4.22 21.65
CA GLN A 689 21.84 3.24 21.69
C GLN A 689 22.37 2.93 20.28
N ILE A 690 21.47 2.76 19.30
CA ILE A 690 21.83 2.55 17.89
C ILE A 690 22.62 3.75 17.37
N ASN A 691 22.13 4.98 17.60
CA ASN A 691 22.80 6.20 17.19
C ASN A 691 24.19 6.34 17.85
N THR A 692 24.32 5.98 19.13
CA THR A 692 25.61 6.01 19.84
C THR A 692 26.61 5.02 19.22
N LYS A 693 26.20 3.76 18.99
CA LYS A 693 27.09 2.75 18.40
C LYS A 693 27.48 3.07 16.96
N TRP A 694 26.60 3.69 16.19
CA TRP A 694 26.94 4.16 14.85
C TRP A 694 27.92 5.34 14.90
N ASN A 695 27.76 6.27 15.83
CA ASN A 695 28.75 7.33 16.04
C ASN A 695 30.13 6.77 16.40
N ASP A 696 30.20 5.69 17.19
CA ASP A 696 31.46 4.98 17.47
C ASP A 696 32.09 4.41 16.18
N VAL A 697 31.27 3.84 15.28
CA VAL A 697 31.70 3.39 13.94
C VAL A 697 32.25 4.57 13.13
N GLN A 698 31.50 5.66 13.01
CA GLN A 698 31.89 6.83 12.21
C GLN A 698 33.16 7.49 12.75
N GLN A 699 33.30 7.59 14.06
CA GLN A 699 34.51 8.11 14.69
C GLN A 699 35.72 7.22 14.38
N LEU A 700 35.55 5.91 14.42
CA LEU A 700 36.61 4.97 14.10
C LEU A 700 37.01 5.07 12.62
N LEU A 701 36.03 5.17 11.72
CA LEU A 701 36.25 5.35 10.28
C LEU A 701 36.94 6.68 9.94
N SER A 702 36.66 7.76 10.68
CA SER A 702 37.27 9.08 10.44
C SER A 702 38.78 9.15 10.72
N SER A 703 39.38 8.10 11.29
CA SER A 703 40.77 8.10 11.75
C SER A 703 41.84 7.81 10.68
N GLY A 704 41.46 7.64 9.42
CA GLY A 704 42.35 7.26 8.33
C GLY A 704 42.54 5.73 8.23
N PRO A 705 43.64 5.23 7.64
CA PRO A 705 43.85 3.78 7.46
C PRO A 705 43.81 3.04 8.80
N LEU A 706 42.90 2.07 8.91
CA LEU A 706 42.67 1.34 10.16
C LEU A 706 43.77 0.30 10.41
N SER A 707 44.28 0.25 11.64
CA SER A 707 45.08 -0.88 12.11
C SER A 707 44.22 -2.14 12.25
N GLN A 708 44.84 -3.33 12.25
CA GLN A 708 44.12 -4.60 12.45
C GLN A 708 43.27 -4.64 13.74
N VAL A 709 43.71 -3.95 14.80
CA VAL A 709 42.95 -3.82 16.05
C VAL A 709 41.70 -2.97 15.85
N GLN A 710 41.83 -1.87 15.11
CA GLN A 710 40.69 -1.01 14.77
C GLN A 710 39.72 -1.73 13.82
N LEU A 711 40.22 -2.54 12.89
CA LEU A 711 39.37 -3.35 12.01
C LEU A 711 38.55 -4.38 12.81
N ASN A 712 39.16 -5.08 13.77
CA ASN A 712 38.44 -6.01 14.64
C ASN A 712 37.38 -5.29 15.51
N LEU A 713 37.69 -4.08 15.97
CA LEU A 713 36.75 -3.25 16.74
C LEU A 713 35.59 -2.76 15.87
N LEU A 714 35.86 -2.36 14.62
CA LEU A 714 34.86 -1.99 13.65
C LEU A 714 33.88 -3.14 13.38
N MET A 715 34.40 -4.35 13.17
CA MET A 715 33.58 -5.56 13.02
C MET A 715 32.72 -5.84 14.26
N GLN A 716 33.26 -5.62 15.46
CA GLN A 716 32.47 -5.75 16.70
C GLN A 716 31.36 -4.71 16.78
N TYR A 717 31.61 -3.46 16.40
CA TYR A 717 30.58 -2.42 16.39
C TYR A 717 29.48 -2.70 15.37
N TYR A 718 29.81 -3.20 14.18
CA TYR A 718 28.80 -3.66 13.22
C TYR A 718 27.95 -4.81 13.79
N GLN A 719 28.57 -5.74 14.53
CA GLN A 719 27.83 -6.81 15.20
C GLN A 719 26.94 -6.28 16.32
N ASP A 720 27.42 -5.35 17.17
CA ASP A 720 26.62 -4.71 18.22
C ASP A 720 25.41 -3.98 17.61
N LEU A 721 25.61 -3.27 16.50
CA LEU A 721 24.54 -2.61 15.76
C LEU A 721 23.51 -3.60 15.23
N LYS A 722 23.96 -4.72 14.65
CA LYS A 722 23.08 -5.80 14.20
C LYS A 722 22.24 -6.34 15.37
N ASP A 723 22.84 -6.55 16.53
CA ASP A 723 22.17 -7.08 17.73
C ASP A 723 21.15 -6.09 18.32
N LEU A 724 21.49 -4.79 18.38
CA LEU A 724 20.58 -3.73 18.80
C LEU A 724 19.38 -3.62 17.85
N LYS A 725 19.63 -3.65 16.53
CA LYS A 725 18.57 -3.64 15.50
C LYS A 725 17.65 -4.87 15.61
N ASN A 726 18.22 -6.05 15.89
CA ASN A 726 17.46 -7.27 16.13
C ASN A 726 16.61 -7.18 17.41
N SER A 727 17.16 -6.56 18.46
CA SER A 727 16.45 -6.33 19.72
C SER A 727 15.26 -5.39 19.53
N GLN A 728 15.41 -4.35 18.72
CA GLN A 728 14.32 -3.44 18.34
C GLN A 728 13.21 -4.17 17.57
N ALA A 729 13.57 -4.93 16.54
CA ALA A 729 12.61 -5.73 15.78
C ALA A 729 11.88 -6.77 16.66
N SER A 730 12.58 -7.39 17.61
CA SER A 730 12.01 -8.35 18.56
C SER A 730 11.04 -7.68 19.55
N ALA A 731 11.39 -6.51 20.08
CA ALA A 731 10.52 -5.73 20.98
C ALA A 731 9.20 -5.36 20.29
N ARG A 732 9.27 -5.00 19.01
CA ARG A 732 8.10 -4.72 18.16
C ARG A 732 7.21 -5.94 17.96
N LEU A 733 7.77 -7.08 17.53
CA LEU A 733 7.02 -8.34 17.37
C LEU A 733 6.37 -8.79 18.68
N ASN A 734 7.03 -8.55 19.82
CA ASN A 734 6.44 -8.83 21.13
C ASN A 734 5.23 -7.93 21.45
N LEU A 735 5.28 -6.63 21.12
CA LEU A 735 4.13 -5.73 21.30
C LEU A 735 2.92 -6.20 20.48
N ILE A 736 3.13 -6.56 19.20
CA ILE A 736 2.07 -7.06 18.33
C ILE A 736 1.50 -8.37 18.86
N ALA A 737 2.35 -9.27 19.34
CA ALA A 737 1.91 -10.52 19.96
C ALA A 737 1.06 -10.26 21.22
N GLN A 738 1.44 -9.29 22.05
CA GLN A 738 0.63 -8.86 23.21
C GLN A 738 -0.71 -8.26 22.79
N TYR A 739 -0.72 -7.40 21.77
CA TYR A 739 -1.93 -6.80 21.21
C TYR A 739 -2.87 -7.89 20.69
N ARG A 740 -2.33 -8.80 19.87
CA ARG A 740 -3.07 -9.95 19.33
C ARG A 740 -3.65 -10.84 20.43
N ASN A 741 -2.88 -11.15 21.47
CA ASN A 741 -3.35 -11.97 22.59
C ASN A 741 -4.49 -11.26 23.34
N THR A 742 -4.41 -9.94 23.51
CA THR A 742 -5.47 -9.15 24.15
C THR A 742 -6.73 -9.10 23.30
N LEU A 743 -6.62 -8.90 21.99
CA LEU A 743 -7.77 -8.99 21.08
C LEU A 743 -8.47 -10.36 21.17
N SER A 744 -7.71 -11.44 21.33
CA SER A 744 -8.27 -12.79 21.41
C SER A 744 -9.19 -12.99 22.63
N THR A 745 -8.99 -12.22 23.71
CA THR A 745 -9.81 -12.28 24.94
C THR A 745 -10.99 -11.33 24.93
N LEU A 746 -11.09 -10.42 23.94
CA LEU A 746 -12.21 -9.50 23.86
C LEU A 746 -13.55 -10.25 23.78
N PRO A 747 -14.57 -9.79 24.52
CA PRO A 747 -15.95 -10.18 24.29
C PRO A 747 -16.34 -10.01 22.82
N SER A 748 -17.32 -10.78 22.38
CA SER A 748 -17.89 -10.65 21.03
C SER A 748 -19.42 -10.69 21.13
N THR A 749 -19.93 -9.96 22.14
CA THR A 749 -21.37 -9.94 22.46
C THR A 749 -22.13 -8.99 21.55
N GLN A 750 -21.47 -7.92 21.13
CA GLN A 750 -21.98 -6.96 20.15
C GLN A 750 -21.20 -7.04 18.84
N VAL A 751 -21.83 -6.61 17.74
CA VAL A 751 -21.24 -6.71 16.40
C VAL A 751 -19.95 -5.90 16.27
N PHE A 752 -19.90 -4.69 16.82
CA PHE A 752 -18.71 -3.84 16.81
C PHE A 752 -17.53 -4.46 17.59
N GLU A 753 -17.79 -5.20 18.67
CA GLU A 753 -16.75 -5.94 19.40
C GLU A 753 -16.19 -7.09 18.57
N ALA A 754 -17.09 -7.87 17.93
CA ALA A 754 -16.72 -8.99 17.07
C ALA A 754 -15.93 -8.52 15.85
N ASN A 755 -16.34 -7.40 15.24
CA ASN A 755 -15.63 -6.78 14.12
C ASN A 755 -14.24 -6.30 14.56
N LYS A 756 -14.14 -5.60 15.69
CA LYS A 756 -12.88 -5.08 16.23
C LYS A 756 -11.88 -6.20 16.49
N LYS A 757 -12.35 -7.29 17.10
CA LYS A 757 -11.57 -8.52 17.28
C LYS A 757 -11.09 -9.10 15.95
N THR A 758 -12.00 -9.27 14.99
CA THR A 758 -11.69 -9.88 13.69
C THR A 758 -10.67 -9.08 12.89
N VAL A 759 -10.93 -7.79 12.67
CA VAL A 759 -10.07 -6.91 11.85
C VAL A 759 -8.73 -6.67 12.55
N GLY A 760 -8.74 -6.44 13.86
CA GLY A 760 -7.51 -6.28 14.64
C GLY A 760 -6.62 -7.52 14.57
N MET A 761 -7.19 -8.73 14.64
CA MET A 761 -6.42 -9.97 14.52
C MET A 761 -5.80 -10.10 13.12
N ILE A 762 -6.54 -9.77 12.06
CA ILE A 762 -6.02 -9.78 10.68
C ILE A 762 -4.87 -8.77 10.54
N LEU A 763 -5.04 -7.55 11.05
CA LEU A 763 -3.99 -6.52 11.02
C LEU A 763 -2.72 -6.99 11.75
N CYS A 764 -2.83 -7.57 12.95
CA CYS A 764 -1.68 -8.13 13.65
C CYS A 764 -1.00 -9.28 12.88
N ASP A 765 -1.79 -10.13 12.18
CA ASP A 765 -1.23 -11.21 11.37
C ASP A 765 -0.50 -10.69 10.14
N LEU A 766 -1.08 -9.72 9.43
CA LEU A 766 -0.44 -9.05 8.30
C LEU A 766 0.85 -8.38 8.72
N TYR A 767 0.87 -7.75 9.91
CA TYR A 767 2.08 -7.19 10.48
C TYR A 767 3.17 -8.26 10.67
N GLY A 768 2.82 -9.46 11.11
CA GLY A 768 3.79 -10.54 11.35
C GLY A 768 4.36 -11.20 10.09
N ARG A 769 3.80 -10.93 8.90
CA ARG A 769 4.18 -11.59 7.64
C ARG A 769 5.14 -10.75 6.80
N GLU A 770 6.04 -11.44 6.10
CA GLU A 770 6.92 -10.81 5.09
C GLU A 770 6.11 -10.24 3.93
N ALA A 771 5.22 -11.05 3.34
CA ALA A 771 4.25 -10.57 2.35
C ALA A 771 3.07 -9.89 3.05
N PHE A 772 2.82 -8.63 2.70
CA PHE A 772 1.65 -7.89 3.14
C PHE A 772 0.46 -8.21 2.23
N GLU A 773 -0.06 -9.44 2.35
CA GLU A 773 -1.15 -9.97 1.53
C GLU A 773 -2.13 -10.76 2.40
N CYS A 774 -3.43 -10.64 2.09
CA CYS A 774 -4.48 -11.44 2.72
C CYS A 774 -4.70 -12.75 1.95
N ASN A 775 -4.97 -13.83 2.67
CA ASN A 775 -5.53 -15.04 2.07
C ASN A 775 -7.05 -14.87 1.78
N THR A 776 -7.64 -15.82 1.08
CA THR A 776 -9.06 -15.76 0.68
C THR A 776 -10.05 -15.74 1.86
N THR A 777 -9.72 -16.39 2.97
CA THR A 777 -10.52 -16.39 4.20
C THR A 777 -10.48 -15.01 4.87
N GLU A 778 -9.29 -14.41 4.95
CA GLU A 778 -9.09 -13.07 5.49
C GLU A 778 -9.81 -12.02 4.64
N LEU A 779 -9.68 -12.07 3.32
CA LEU A 779 -10.43 -11.20 2.41
C LEU A 779 -11.94 -11.36 2.58
N SER A 780 -12.43 -12.59 2.72
CA SER A 780 -13.87 -12.83 2.94
C SER A 780 -14.35 -12.26 4.28
N ALA A 781 -13.54 -12.39 5.34
CA ALA A 781 -13.84 -11.79 6.65
C ALA A 781 -13.84 -10.26 6.57
N LEU A 782 -12.85 -9.66 5.89
CA LEU A 782 -12.80 -8.22 5.66
C LEU A 782 -14.03 -7.74 4.88
N ARG A 783 -14.43 -8.39 3.78
CA ARG A 783 -15.63 -8.03 3.00
C ARG A 783 -16.90 -8.11 3.84
N SER A 784 -17.00 -9.12 4.71
CA SER A 784 -18.13 -9.27 5.63
C SER A 784 -18.20 -8.16 6.68
N VAL A 785 -17.09 -7.57 7.08
CA VAL A 785 -17.05 -6.43 8.00
C VAL A 785 -17.24 -5.11 7.26
N ALA A 786 -16.56 -4.92 6.13
CA ALA A 786 -16.58 -3.71 5.32
C ALA A 786 -17.97 -3.36 4.74
N SER A 787 -18.78 -4.38 4.46
CA SER A 787 -20.16 -4.23 3.96
C SER A 787 -21.18 -3.79 5.03
N GLN A 788 -20.81 -3.79 6.32
CA GLN A 788 -21.68 -3.31 7.40
C GLN A 788 -21.68 -1.79 7.47
N CYS A 789 -22.70 -1.20 8.13
CA CYS A 789 -22.69 0.21 8.47
C CYS A 789 -21.59 0.53 9.50
N ALA A 790 -20.78 1.56 9.25
CA ALA A 790 -19.73 1.95 10.19
C ALA A 790 -20.27 2.49 11.53
N PHE A 791 -21.53 2.97 11.56
CA PHE A 791 -22.22 3.36 12.80
C PHE A 791 -22.75 2.18 13.61
N GLU A 792 -22.86 0.97 13.03
CA GLU A 792 -23.28 -0.23 13.73
C GLU A 792 -22.10 -1.15 14.04
N GLY A 793 -21.23 -1.34 13.05
CA GLY A 793 -20.07 -2.23 13.12
C GLY A 793 -18.80 -1.59 13.70
N GLY A 794 -18.83 -0.29 14.01
CA GLY A 794 -17.73 0.45 14.62
C GLY A 794 -16.58 0.83 13.67
N ASP A 795 -15.51 1.37 14.25
CA ASP A 795 -14.28 1.77 13.56
C ASP A 795 -13.61 0.65 12.74
N ALA A 796 -13.77 -0.61 13.17
CA ALA A 796 -13.28 -1.78 12.48
C ALA A 796 -13.82 -1.91 11.05
N VAL A 797 -15.01 -1.36 10.78
CA VAL A 797 -15.55 -1.27 9.41
C VAL A 797 -14.68 -0.38 8.54
N LEU A 798 -14.23 0.77 9.04
CA LEU A 798 -13.38 1.70 8.30
C LEU A 798 -12.00 1.08 8.03
N GLN A 799 -11.45 0.36 9.01
CA GLN A 799 -10.22 -0.42 8.83
C GLN A 799 -10.41 -1.57 7.84
N ALA A 800 -11.55 -2.28 7.83
CA ALA A 800 -11.77 -3.32 6.83
C ALA A 800 -11.87 -2.75 5.42
N ARG A 801 -12.57 -1.62 5.26
CA ARG A 801 -12.76 -0.93 3.96
C ARG A 801 -11.45 -0.47 3.36
N GLY A 802 -10.60 0.19 4.13
CA GLY A 802 -9.32 0.59 3.59
C GLY A 802 -8.44 -0.62 3.21
N LEU A 803 -8.50 -1.75 3.95
CA LEU A 803 -7.65 -2.90 3.68
C LEU A 803 -8.05 -3.52 2.34
N LEU A 804 -9.36 -3.56 2.07
CA LEU A 804 -9.90 -4.02 0.80
C LEU A 804 -9.58 -3.04 -0.34
N GLY A 805 -9.71 -1.73 -0.11
CA GLY A 805 -9.29 -0.71 -1.08
C GLY A 805 -7.81 -0.87 -1.45
N PHE A 806 -6.95 -1.12 -0.48
CA PHE A 806 -5.51 -1.24 -0.70
C PHE A 806 -5.08 -2.61 -1.26
N LEU A 807 -5.57 -3.73 -0.69
CA LEU A 807 -5.10 -5.08 -1.01
C LEU A 807 -5.86 -5.74 -2.16
N ALA A 808 -7.10 -5.33 -2.39
CA ALA A 808 -8.01 -5.97 -3.34
C ALA A 808 -8.59 -5.00 -4.38
N ASP A 809 -8.24 -3.71 -4.32
CA ASP A 809 -8.80 -2.66 -5.18
C ASP A 809 -10.34 -2.61 -5.08
N GLU A 810 -10.86 -2.79 -3.86
CA GLU A 810 -12.29 -2.82 -3.53
C GLU A 810 -12.66 -1.64 -2.62
N PRO A 811 -12.89 -0.44 -3.19
CA PRO A 811 -13.25 0.74 -2.41
C PRO A 811 -14.71 0.69 -1.91
N TYR A 812 -15.00 1.43 -0.83
CA TYR A 812 -16.32 1.47 -0.18
C TYR A 812 -16.74 2.90 0.20
N HIS A 813 -18.04 3.22 0.06
CA HIS A 813 -18.62 4.49 0.54
C HIS A 813 -18.68 4.51 2.06
N VAL A 814 -18.56 5.72 2.62
CA VAL A 814 -18.62 5.92 4.07
C VAL A 814 -19.96 5.43 4.65
N TYR A 815 -21.06 5.58 3.90
CA TYR A 815 -22.40 5.11 4.27
C TYR A 815 -22.75 3.70 3.77
N SER A 816 -21.81 2.95 3.17
CA SER A 816 -22.10 1.58 2.71
C SER A 816 -22.70 0.75 3.84
N GLY A 817 -23.78 0.01 3.56
CA GLY A 817 -24.46 -0.82 4.54
C GLY A 817 -25.27 -0.06 5.60
N CYS A 818 -25.25 1.27 5.63
CA CYS A 818 -26.10 2.06 6.50
C CYS A 818 -27.50 2.22 5.88
N SER A 819 -28.55 1.98 6.66
CA SER A 819 -29.91 2.34 6.24
C SER A 819 -29.99 3.87 6.09
N PRO A 820 -30.61 4.40 5.02
CA PRO A 820 -30.70 5.85 4.85
C PRO A 820 -31.54 6.45 5.98
N ILE A 821 -30.90 7.22 6.86
CA ILE A 821 -31.56 8.15 7.77
C ILE A 821 -31.19 9.57 7.32
N GLN A 822 -31.58 9.94 6.11
CA GLN A 822 -31.87 11.33 5.76
C GLN A 822 -33.07 11.36 4.81
N GLY A 823 -33.87 12.42 4.92
CA GLY A 823 -35.17 12.56 4.31
C GLY A 823 -35.15 12.36 2.80
N ARG A 824 -36.33 12.07 2.26
CA ARG A 824 -36.64 12.23 0.84
C ARG A 824 -36.32 13.67 0.42
N GLU A 825 -35.07 13.96 0.09
CA GLU A 825 -34.87 14.75 -1.10
C GLU A 825 -35.45 13.91 -2.22
N ASN A 826 -36.38 14.52 -2.95
CA ASN A 826 -36.89 13.89 -4.15
C ASN A 826 -35.67 13.56 -4.99
N GLU A 827 -35.29 12.28 -5.05
CA GLU A 827 -34.74 11.73 -6.27
C GLU A 827 -35.65 12.25 -7.36
N LYS A 828 -35.20 13.30 -8.04
CA LYS A 828 -35.43 13.38 -9.47
C LYS A 828 -34.82 12.09 -9.98
N THR A 829 -35.68 11.07 -10.01
CA THR A 829 -35.50 9.88 -10.81
C THR A 829 -35.15 10.42 -12.18
N ASP A 830 -33.88 10.34 -12.52
CA ASP A 830 -33.42 10.57 -13.87
C ASP A 830 -34.13 9.50 -14.72
N PRO A 831 -35.09 9.85 -15.59
CA PRO A 831 -35.92 8.87 -16.29
C PRO A 831 -35.17 8.33 -17.52
N GLY A 832 -33.91 7.91 -17.34
CA GLY A 832 -32.96 7.80 -18.45
C GLY A 832 -32.51 6.40 -18.86
N SER A 833 -32.36 5.43 -17.95
CA SER A 833 -31.56 4.23 -18.29
C SER A 833 -32.06 2.87 -17.80
N ASP A 834 -33.04 2.79 -16.89
CA ASP A 834 -33.54 1.50 -16.36
C ASP A 834 -35.04 1.30 -16.64
N PHE A 835 -35.44 0.03 -16.80
CA PHE A 835 -36.84 -0.37 -17.03
C PHE A 835 -37.57 -0.68 -15.71
N GLN A 836 -38.88 -0.47 -15.67
CA GLN A 836 -39.71 -0.76 -14.49
C GLN A 836 -40.65 -1.94 -14.75
N VAL A 837 -40.95 -2.71 -13.70
CA VAL A 837 -41.92 -3.82 -13.73
C VAL A 837 -42.98 -3.57 -12.68
N LEU A 838 -44.24 -3.39 -13.11
CA LEU A 838 -45.34 -2.94 -12.27
C LEU A 838 -46.59 -3.83 -12.47
N PRO A 839 -47.29 -4.24 -11.40
CA PRO A 839 -46.83 -4.22 -10.01
C PRO A 839 -45.69 -5.23 -9.79
N ASN A 840 -44.89 -5.04 -8.76
CA ASN A 840 -43.92 -6.03 -8.30
C ASN A 840 -43.77 -5.92 -6.78
N PRO A 841 -44.35 -6.84 -5.97
CA PRO A 841 -44.89 -8.14 -6.35
C PRO A 841 -46.16 -8.10 -7.24
N ASN A 842 -46.41 -9.15 -8.02
CA ASN A 842 -47.59 -9.27 -8.91
C ASN A 842 -48.35 -10.60 -8.76
N ASN A 843 -49.59 -10.63 -9.25
CA ASN A 843 -50.46 -11.81 -9.23
C ASN A 843 -50.51 -12.54 -10.58
N GLY A 844 -49.44 -12.48 -11.37
CA GLY A 844 -49.34 -13.13 -12.68
C GLY A 844 -49.61 -12.23 -13.88
N THR A 845 -49.85 -10.93 -13.69
CA THR A 845 -49.89 -9.93 -14.78
C THR A 845 -48.95 -8.79 -14.43
N ILE A 846 -48.07 -8.44 -15.37
CA ILE A 846 -47.08 -7.38 -15.22
C ILE A 846 -47.16 -6.41 -16.40
N GLU A 847 -46.83 -5.16 -16.12
CA GLU A 847 -46.56 -4.10 -17.08
C GLU A 847 -45.08 -3.74 -17.00
N ILE A 848 -44.45 -3.62 -18.17
CA ILE A 848 -43.04 -3.26 -18.29
C ILE A 848 -42.96 -1.87 -18.92
N LEU A 849 -42.38 -0.93 -18.19
CA LEU A 849 -42.12 0.42 -18.67
C LEU A 849 -40.64 0.51 -19.06
N PHE A 850 -40.38 0.61 -20.36
CA PHE A 850 -39.04 0.82 -20.89
C PHE A 850 -38.66 2.31 -20.82
N PRO A 851 -37.36 2.67 -20.72
CA PRO A 851 -36.92 4.07 -20.68
C PRO A 851 -37.38 4.86 -21.92
N ASP A 852 -37.65 6.16 -21.73
CA ASP A 852 -38.32 7.04 -22.71
C ASP A 852 -37.60 7.05 -24.07
N GLY A 853 -38.35 6.69 -25.13
CA GLY A 853 -37.89 6.69 -26.53
C GLY A 853 -37.57 5.31 -27.12
N ALA A 854 -37.53 4.25 -26.31
CA ALA A 854 -37.45 2.89 -26.83
C ALA A 854 -38.84 2.40 -27.25
N GLU A 855 -39.11 2.32 -28.56
CA GLU A 855 -40.32 1.66 -29.05
C GLU A 855 -40.36 0.25 -28.46
N ALA A 856 -41.46 -0.11 -27.79
CA ALA A 856 -41.63 -1.41 -27.15
C ALA A 856 -41.22 -2.55 -28.11
N GLN A 857 -41.50 -2.41 -29.40
CA GLN A 857 -41.34 -3.39 -30.50
C GLN A 857 -39.93 -4.01 -30.71
N HIS A 858 -38.92 -3.67 -29.90
CA HIS A 858 -37.53 -4.12 -30.04
C HIS A 858 -36.97 -4.85 -28.81
N TRP A 859 -37.82 -5.27 -27.87
CA TRP A 859 -37.37 -5.92 -26.63
C TRP A 859 -37.86 -7.37 -26.49
N ASP A 860 -36.94 -8.32 -26.42
CA ASP A 860 -37.25 -9.70 -26.05
C ASP A 860 -37.24 -9.88 -24.54
N LEU A 861 -38.26 -10.55 -24.01
CA LEU A 861 -38.46 -10.78 -22.58
C LEU A 861 -38.23 -12.25 -22.23
N GLU A 862 -37.39 -12.49 -21.24
CA GLU A 862 -37.13 -13.83 -20.71
C GLU A 862 -37.12 -13.82 -19.17
N ILE A 863 -37.79 -14.78 -18.56
CA ILE A 863 -37.84 -14.93 -17.09
C ILE A 863 -37.13 -16.21 -16.69
N PHE A 864 -36.23 -16.09 -15.74
CA PHE A 864 -35.44 -17.17 -15.16
C PHE A 864 -35.88 -17.46 -13.73
N ASP A 865 -35.91 -18.73 -13.35
CA ASP A 865 -35.92 -19.10 -11.93
C ASP A 865 -34.55 -18.79 -11.29
N LEU A 866 -34.46 -18.89 -9.96
CA LEU A 866 -33.22 -18.59 -9.22
C LEU A 866 -32.06 -19.55 -9.53
N SER A 867 -32.32 -20.66 -10.24
CA SER A 867 -31.27 -21.57 -10.71
C SER A 867 -30.72 -21.18 -12.09
N GLY A 868 -31.22 -20.07 -12.68
CA GLY A 868 -30.82 -19.60 -14.01
C GLY A 868 -31.51 -20.36 -15.15
N ARG A 869 -32.54 -21.17 -14.87
CA ARG A 869 -33.31 -21.87 -15.89
C ARG A 869 -34.43 -20.97 -16.40
N SER A 870 -34.48 -20.81 -17.73
CA SER A 870 -35.56 -20.09 -18.41
C SER A 870 -36.89 -20.79 -18.17
N CYS A 871 -37.84 -20.08 -17.58
CA CYS A 871 -39.16 -20.59 -17.21
C CYS A 871 -40.29 -19.93 -18.01
N TRP A 872 -40.01 -18.79 -18.67
CA TRP A 872 -40.96 -18.09 -19.52
C TRP A 872 -40.23 -17.20 -20.54
N ARG A 873 -40.78 -17.08 -21.76
CA ARG A 873 -40.29 -16.20 -22.83
C ARG A 873 -41.48 -15.53 -23.52
N GLY A 874 -41.32 -14.29 -23.94
CA GLY A 874 -42.31 -13.57 -24.74
C GLY A 874 -41.72 -12.33 -25.43
N SER A 875 -42.52 -11.73 -26.32
CA SER A 875 -42.19 -10.51 -27.04
C SER A 875 -42.76 -9.27 -26.34
N SER A 876 -42.25 -8.11 -26.72
CA SER A 876 -42.48 -6.77 -26.16
C SER A 876 -43.90 -6.19 -26.18
N GLU A 877 -44.87 -6.89 -25.63
CA GLU A 877 -46.12 -6.23 -25.25
C GLU A 877 -45.91 -5.58 -23.87
N ASN A 878 -46.18 -4.27 -23.78
CA ASN A 878 -46.05 -3.49 -22.53
C ASN A 878 -46.77 -4.16 -21.36
N ARG A 879 -47.76 -5.01 -21.62
CA ARG A 879 -48.47 -5.80 -20.62
C ARG A 879 -48.39 -7.28 -20.95
N THR A 880 -47.83 -8.06 -20.03
CA THR A 880 -47.56 -9.48 -20.21
C THR A 880 -48.22 -10.32 -19.11
N ASN A 881 -48.78 -11.46 -19.48
CA ASN A 881 -49.38 -12.42 -18.56
C ASN A 881 -48.43 -13.59 -18.28
N VAL A 882 -48.01 -13.72 -17.02
CA VAL A 882 -47.10 -14.74 -16.49
C VAL A 882 -47.78 -15.69 -15.49
N THR A 883 -49.12 -15.80 -15.53
CA THR A 883 -49.91 -16.66 -14.61
C THR A 883 -49.50 -18.15 -14.61
N GLY A 884 -48.83 -18.61 -15.67
CA GLY A 884 -48.25 -19.95 -15.76
C GLY A 884 -47.08 -20.22 -14.80
N LEU A 885 -46.46 -19.17 -14.24
CA LEU A 885 -45.39 -19.30 -13.26
C LEU A 885 -45.96 -19.51 -11.84
N SER A 886 -45.29 -20.33 -11.03
CA SER A 886 -45.60 -20.53 -9.60
C SER A 886 -45.29 -19.27 -8.77
N ALA A 887 -45.93 -19.12 -7.61
CA ALA A 887 -45.55 -18.07 -6.67
C ALA A 887 -44.07 -18.23 -6.26
N GLY A 888 -43.30 -17.15 -6.24
CA GLY A 888 -41.85 -17.18 -6.03
C GLY A 888 -41.12 -15.96 -6.57
N ALA A 889 -39.80 -15.94 -6.38
CA ALA A 889 -38.91 -14.92 -6.93
C ALA A 889 -38.23 -15.42 -8.22
N TYR A 890 -38.13 -14.54 -9.19
CA TYR A 890 -37.59 -14.78 -10.53
C TYR A 890 -36.70 -13.60 -10.94
N ILE A 891 -35.94 -13.78 -12.03
CA ILE A 891 -35.20 -12.70 -12.69
C ILE A 891 -35.82 -12.51 -14.07
N ILE A 892 -36.35 -11.32 -14.35
CA ILE A 892 -36.77 -10.94 -15.69
C ILE A 892 -35.62 -10.23 -16.40
N VAL A 893 -35.39 -10.59 -17.65
CA VAL A 893 -34.35 -10.07 -18.51
C VAL A 893 -34.98 -9.53 -19.78
N CYS A 894 -34.64 -8.29 -20.11
CA CYS A 894 -35.05 -7.62 -21.33
C CYS A 894 -33.82 -7.49 -22.24
N THR A 895 -33.90 -7.98 -23.48
CA THR A 895 -32.80 -7.87 -24.45
C THR A 895 -33.26 -7.04 -25.65
N ASN A 896 -32.55 -5.96 -25.96
CA ASN A 896 -32.84 -5.15 -27.13
C ASN A 896 -32.27 -5.83 -28.38
N ASP A 897 -33.12 -6.13 -29.36
CA ASP A 897 -32.74 -6.87 -30.57
C ASP A 897 -31.82 -6.07 -31.51
N LYS A 898 -31.84 -4.73 -31.44
CA LYS A 898 -31.00 -3.84 -32.26
C LYS A 898 -29.64 -3.54 -31.65
N THR A 899 -29.59 -3.29 -30.35
CA THR A 899 -28.35 -2.88 -29.66
C THR A 899 -27.63 -4.02 -28.96
N GLY A 900 -28.31 -5.15 -28.74
CA GLY A 900 -27.80 -6.25 -27.90
C GLY A 900 -27.76 -5.90 -26.40
N THR A 901 -28.28 -4.73 -26.01
CA THR A 901 -28.33 -4.30 -24.60
C THR A 901 -29.21 -5.25 -23.80
N ARG A 902 -28.70 -5.73 -22.68
CA ARG A 902 -29.38 -6.68 -21.80
C ARG A 902 -29.57 -6.06 -20.43
N LEU A 903 -30.82 -5.88 -20.03
CA LEU A 903 -31.22 -5.34 -18.72
C LEU A 903 -31.87 -6.46 -17.91
N SER A 904 -31.71 -6.47 -16.58
CA SER A 904 -32.34 -7.48 -15.73
C SER A 904 -32.87 -6.90 -14.44
N LYS A 905 -34.01 -7.43 -13.96
CA LYS A 905 -34.66 -6.98 -12.72
C LYS A 905 -35.28 -8.15 -11.97
N ARG A 906 -35.40 -8.01 -10.64
CA ARG A 906 -36.08 -9.00 -9.81
C ARG A 906 -37.58 -8.95 -10.05
N LEU A 907 -38.21 -10.10 -10.22
CA LEU A 907 -39.67 -10.27 -10.37
C LEU A 907 -40.19 -11.15 -9.23
N VAL A 908 -41.23 -10.72 -8.52
CA VAL A 908 -41.86 -11.48 -7.43
C VAL A 908 -43.31 -11.76 -7.78
N ILE A 909 -43.68 -13.04 -7.84
CA ILE A 909 -45.06 -13.49 -8.09
C ILE A 909 -45.67 -13.96 -6.77
N GLN A 910 -46.76 -13.34 -6.36
CA GLN A 910 -47.59 -13.71 -5.21
C GLN A 910 -48.94 -14.18 -5.76
N LYS A 911 -49.33 -15.43 -5.49
CA LYS A 911 -50.65 -15.93 -5.91
C LYS A 911 -51.67 -15.78 -4.80
#